data_AF-A0A1M7G0Q3-F1
#
_entry.id   AF-A0A1M7G0Q3-F1
#
_cell.length_a   1.000
_cell.length_b   1.000
_cell.length_c   1.000
_cell.angle_alpha   90.00
_cell.angle_beta   90.00
_cell.angle_gamma   90.00
#
_symmetry.space_group_name_H-M   'P 1'
#
loop_
_entity.id
_entity.type
_entity.pdbx_description
1 polymer ?
#
loop_
_entity_poly.entity_id
_entity_poly.type
_entity_poly.pdbx_seq_one_letter_code
_entity_poly.pdbx_strand_id
1 'polypeptide(L)'
;MEKRIVVVGAGYAGILTAKKLAKKFKKHEDVSVTIIDKNPFHTMLTELHEVAANRVDEDSIKISLKKVFAGRKVDIKLDTVTTIDYDKKAVVGNQETYQYDILVMSAGSKPTFYGVPGAEEYSHQLWSYEDAVELREHIHNMFRKASCEPDATNRKKMLTFYVVGAGFTGVEMVGELAEYVPFLCEKYDIEKSEVTMYNVDGLSRPIPNLPEKLSNKVTRRLEKMGVKLLLNTTVSAIGADFIELKNGDKIDHHEASTIIWAAGIQSSDITQASGEKLELNRGGRIQVDTYLRSTKDENVYVVGDNMYYIPEGEERPVPQMVENAEQSAATAANNIFCAITGIGEMKEYKPSFHGVMVCIGGRYGVAHVGLPNHMFSLPSFLAMFAKHFINIVYFIQVLGWNKIFSYIKHEFFTIRNCRSFVGGHFSNRTPSFLLVPLRVWLGAIWLFEGIMKIVEGWFTSPKLTGFFGGANAWYDSILNATAGGASDAVTAATGAAATAPVADAVSSATGVVADAANTVAGAIGHVLINFDFLGIFRVIFVSGKELAESTISDFAFKLDVPFMNWFIDKLILPSDTVQLVMQIFIVVAEILIGLALIGGLFTTPASGVSLALQFMFVCSTGLYLSTFWMIFAGIAVLIGAGRTIGLDYYAMPALKKGWKRLLIVRKLYIYND
;
A
#
# COMPACT_ATOMS: atom_id res chain seq x y z
N MET A 1 -37.13 -22.03 28.14
CA MET A 1 -36.34 -21.07 28.95
C MET A 1 -35.17 -20.69 28.07
N GLU A 2 -34.93 -19.40 27.85
CA GLU A 2 -33.88 -18.93 26.94
C GLU A 2 -32.49 -19.34 27.45
N LYS A 3 -31.64 -19.89 26.58
CA LYS A 3 -30.26 -20.27 26.88
C LYS A 3 -29.33 -19.11 26.54
N ARG A 4 -28.60 -18.62 27.54
CA ARG A 4 -27.73 -17.44 27.42
C ARG A 4 -26.27 -17.86 27.25
N ILE A 5 -25.67 -17.49 26.13
CA ILE A 5 -24.25 -17.68 25.87
C ILE A 5 -23.56 -16.33 26.02
N VAL A 6 -22.62 -16.22 26.96
CA VAL A 6 -21.82 -15.00 27.18
C VAL A 6 -20.39 -15.26 26.73
N VAL A 7 -19.89 -14.41 25.83
CA VAL A 7 -18.52 -14.43 25.31
C VAL A 7 -17.77 -13.23 25.87
N VAL A 8 -16.70 -13.48 26.62
CA VAL A 8 -15.86 -12.44 27.23
C VAL A 8 -14.66 -12.18 26.32
N GLY A 9 -14.55 -10.97 25.79
CA GLY A 9 -13.51 -10.53 24.87
C GLY A 9 -13.90 -10.69 23.40
N ALA A 10 -13.67 -9.64 22.62
CA ALA A 10 -13.85 -9.59 21.17
C ALA A 10 -12.50 -9.57 20.42
N GLY A 11 -11.54 -10.35 20.93
CA GLY A 11 -10.30 -10.70 20.21
C GLY A 11 -10.54 -11.71 19.08
N TYR A 12 -9.45 -12.25 18.52
CA TYR A 12 -9.51 -13.20 17.39
C TYR A 12 -10.44 -14.39 17.66
N ALA A 13 -10.32 -15.02 18.82
CA ALA A 13 -11.13 -16.19 19.19
C ALA A 13 -12.59 -15.80 19.47
N GLY A 14 -12.82 -14.76 20.26
CA GLY A 14 -14.15 -14.34 20.69
C GLY A 14 -15.06 -13.96 19.52
N ILE A 15 -14.59 -13.13 18.58
CA ILE A 15 -15.41 -12.74 17.42
C ILE A 15 -15.76 -13.94 16.55
N LEU A 16 -14.81 -14.85 16.33
CA LEU A 16 -15.02 -16.02 15.49
C LEU A 16 -15.98 -17.01 16.15
N THR A 17 -15.87 -17.20 17.46
CA THR A 17 -16.80 -18.02 18.25
C THR A 17 -18.20 -17.45 18.17
N ALA A 18 -18.40 -16.17 18.52
CA ALA A 18 -19.70 -15.52 18.48
C ALA A 18 -20.35 -15.55 17.08
N LYS A 19 -19.57 -15.31 16.01
CA LYS A 19 -20.08 -15.40 14.63
C LYS A 19 -20.53 -16.82 14.26
N LYS A 20 -19.75 -17.83 14.66
CA LYS A 20 -20.05 -19.24 14.36
C LYS A 20 -21.26 -19.72 15.17
N LEU A 21 -21.38 -19.31 16.43
CA LEU A 21 -22.56 -19.52 17.26
C LEU A 21 -23.80 -18.89 16.63
N ALA A 22 -23.75 -17.60 16.27
CA ALA A 22 -24.88 -16.92 15.63
C ALA A 22 -25.32 -17.57 14.30
N LYS A 23 -24.37 -18.13 13.54
CA LYS A 23 -24.69 -18.91 12.33
C LYS A 23 -25.39 -20.24 12.66
N LYS A 24 -24.88 -20.98 13.65
CA LYS A 24 -25.42 -22.27 14.09
C LYS A 24 -26.82 -22.13 14.72
N PHE A 25 -27.00 -21.12 15.57
CA PHE A 25 -28.26 -20.83 16.25
C PHE A 25 -29.21 -19.92 15.45
N LYS A 26 -28.97 -19.68 14.15
CA LYS A 26 -29.79 -18.77 13.34
C LYS A 26 -31.31 -19.07 13.42
N LYS A 27 -31.67 -20.36 13.53
CA LYS A 27 -33.06 -20.86 13.60
C LYS A 27 -33.57 -21.12 15.03
N HIS A 28 -32.76 -20.85 16.05
CA HIS A 28 -33.08 -21.09 17.45
C HIS A 28 -33.35 -19.74 18.13
N GLU A 29 -34.62 -19.39 18.31
CA GLU A 29 -35.03 -18.13 18.96
C GLU A 29 -34.87 -18.17 20.49
N ASP A 30 -34.71 -19.36 21.05
CA ASP A 30 -34.53 -19.62 22.48
C ASP A 30 -33.06 -19.55 22.92
N VAL A 31 -32.16 -19.08 22.06
CA VAL A 31 -30.72 -18.95 22.38
C VAL A 31 -30.26 -17.53 22.10
N SER A 32 -29.70 -16.86 23.11
CA SER A 32 -29.04 -15.57 22.95
C SER A 32 -27.52 -15.68 23.05
N VAL A 33 -26.83 -14.90 22.23
CA VAL A 33 -25.37 -14.76 22.24
C VAL A 33 -25.04 -13.32 22.57
N THR A 34 -24.37 -13.09 23.68
CA THR A 34 -23.85 -11.79 24.10
C THR A 34 -22.33 -11.82 24.02
N ILE A 35 -21.73 -10.82 23.37
CA ILE A 35 -20.28 -10.61 23.38
C ILE A 35 -19.97 -9.32 24.12
N ILE A 36 -19.05 -9.39 25.08
CA ILE A 36 -18.66 -8.28 25.94
C ILE A 36 -17.21 -7.93 25.62
N ASP A 37 -16.95 -6.66 25.30
CA ASP A 37 -15.59 -6.15 25.12
C ASP A 37 -15.47 -4.71 25.62
N LYS A 38 -14.27 -4.35 26.08
CA LYS A 38 -13.97 -2.99 26.55
C LYS A 38 -13.92 -1.96 25.41
N ASN A 39 -13.72 -2.42 24.17
CA ASN A 39 -13.58 -1.59 22.98
C ASN A 39 -14.73 -1.83 21.99
N PRO A 40 -15.18 -0.80 21.24
CA PRO A 40 -16.23 -0.95 20.24
C PRO A 40 -15.76 -1.62 18.93
N PHE A 41 -14.51 -2.08 18.90
CA PHE A 41 -13.83 -2.68 17.75
C PHE A 41 -12.96 -3.85 18.18
N HIS A 42 -12.80 -4.81 17.28
CA HIS A 42 -11.76 -5.82 17.33
C HIS A 42 -10.43 -5.22 16.84
N THR A 43 -9.36 -5.44 17.61
CA THR A 43 -8.00 -4.96 17.30
C THR A 43 -7.18 -6.06 16.61
N MET A 44 -6.53 -5.70 15.49
CA MET A 44 -5.56 -6.54 14.81
C MET A 44 -4.22 -6.54 15.55
N LEU A 45 -4.10 -7.38 16.57
CA LEU A 45 -2.89 -7.47 17.40
C LEU A 45 -1.63 -7.81 16.60
N THR A 46 -1.77 -8.54 15.49
CA THR A 46 -0.65 -8.91 14.62
C THR A 46 -0.05 -7.74 13.84
N GLU A 47 -0.69 -6.58 13.81
CA GLU A 47 -0.25 -5.43 12.98
C GLU A 47 0.05 -4.18 13.83
N LEU A 48 0.09 -4.29 15.17
CA LEU A 48 0.34 -3.16 16.08
C LEU A 48 1.68 -2.46 15.79
N HIS A 49 2.72 -3.24 15.48
CA HIS A 49 4.06 -2.73 15.16
C HIS A 49 4.05 -1.79 13.94
N GLU A 50 3.13 -2.00 13.00
CA GLU A 50 3.01 -1.17 11.80
C GLU A 50 2.45 0.22 12.12
N VAL A 51 1.50 0.31 13.04
CA VAL A 51 0.94 1.58 13.52
C VAL A 51 1.93 2.30 14.43
N ALA A 52 2.58 1.58 15.34
CA ALA A 52 3.60 2.13 16.23
C ALA A 52 4.76 2.78 15.46
N ALA A 53 5.17 2.20 14.34
CA ALA A 53 6.19 2.78 13.45
C ALA A 53 5.61 3.66 12.32
N ASN A 54 4.36 4.09 12.45
CA ASN A 54 3.65 5.00 11.55
C ASN A 54 3.66 4.56 10.07
N ARG A 55 3.71 3.25 9.81
CA ARG A 55 3.70 2.70 8.45
C ARG A 55 2.30 2.77 7.85
N VAL A 56 1.31 2.37 8.63
CA VAL A 56 -0.12 2.43 8.31
C VAL A 56 -0.85 3.33 9.29
N ASP A 57 -2.11 3.64 8.97
CA ASP A 57 -2.98 4.44 9.82
C ASP A 57 -3.61 3.58 10.93
N GLU A 58 -4.00 4.18 12.04
CA GLU A 58 -4.61 3.46 13.18
C GLU A 58 -5.94 2.78 12.83
N ASP A 59 -6.65 3.28 11.81
CA ASP A 59 -7.85 2.64 11.28
C ASP A 59 -7.57 1.29 10.61
N SER A 60 -6.32 0.99 10.21
CA SER A 60 -5.97 -0.29 9.58
C SER A 60 -6.14 -1.46 10.53
N ILE A 61 -5.90 -1.24 11.83
CA ILE A 61 -5.94 -2.27 12.88
C ILE A 61 -7.28 -2.35 13.62
N LYS A 62 -8.24 -1.47 13.32
CA LYS A 62 -9.58 -1.49 13.92
C LYS A 62 -10.58 -2.21 13.02
N ILE A 63 -11.44 -3.02 13.63
CA ILE A 63 -12.60 -3.64 12.98
C ILE A 63 -13.84 -3.47 13.86
N SER A 64 -14.75 -2.57 13.46
CA SER A 64 -15.98 -2.29 14.24
C SER A 64 -16.81 -3.54 14.52
N LEU A 65 -17.10 -3.82 15.80
CA LEU A 65 -17.91 -4.97 16.20
C LEU A 65 -19.34 -4.88 15.63
N LYS A 66 -19.92 -3.67 15.59
CA LYS A 66 -21.23 -3.42 14.96
C LYS A 66 -21.24 -3.84 13.50
N LYS A 67 -20.19 -3.55 12.73
CA LYS A 67 -20.08 -3.99 11.32
C LYS A 67 -19.89 -5.51 11.21
N VAL A 68 -19.11 -6.11 12.12
CA VAL A 68 -18.87 -7.57 12.14
C VAL A 68 -20.15 -8.35 12.41
N PHE A 69 -21.01 -7.88 13.31
CA PHE A 69 -22.25 -8.56 13.69
C PHE A 69 -23.51 -7.98 13.04
N ALA A 70 -23.38 -7.03 12.11
CA ALA A 70 -24.53 -6.51 11.36
C ALA A 70 -25.34 -7.65 10.71
N GLY A 71 -26.64 -7.68 11.00
CA GLY A 71 -27.57 -8.72 10.53
C GLY A 71 -27.39 -10.10 11.19
N ARG A 72 -26.65 -10.19 12.31
CA ARG A 72 -26.48 -11.42 13.11
C ARG A 72 -27.14 -11.24 14.48
N LYS A 73 -27.65 -12.33 15.04
CA LYS A 73 -28.22 -12.40 16.38
C LYS A 73 -27.11 -12.48 17.43
N VAL A 74 -26.39 -11.37 17.61
CA VAL A 74 -25.35 -11.22 18.64
C VAL A 74 -25.56 -9.86 19.30
N ASP A 75 -25.77 -9.86 20.60
CA ASP A 75 -25.82 -8.63 21.40
C ASP A 75 -24.39 -8.21 21.75
N ILE A 76 -24.04 -6.95 21.48
CA ILE A 76 -22.71 -6.40 21.72
C ILE A 76 -22.79 -5.50 22.93
N LYS A 77 -22.04 -5.82 23.98
CA LYS A 77 -21.92 -5.03 25.19
C LYS A 77 -20.55 -4.39 25.26
N LEU A 78 -20.55 -3.07 25.30
CA LEU A 78 -19.34 -2.28 25.54
C LEU A 78 -19.19 -2.14 27.05
N ASP A 79 -18.43 -3.05 27.65
CA ASP A 79 -18.20 -3.08 29.10
C ASP A 79 -16.85 -3.74 29.40
N THR A 80 -16.22 -3.33 30.49
CA THR A 80 -15.01 -3.97 31.00
C THR A 80 -15.41 -4.98 32.08
N VAL A 81 -15.18 -6.25 31.80
CA VAL A 81 -15.41 -7.33 32.77
C VAL A 81 -14.38 -7.22 33.91
N THR A 82 -14.87 -7.22 35.14
CA THR A 82 -14.04 -7.09 36.35
C THR A 82 -13.92 -8.41 37.10
N THR A 83 -14.99 -9.21 37.16
CA THR A 83 -14.99 -10.52 37.81
C THR A 83 -16.05 -11.46 37.23
N ILE A 84 -15.94 -12.75 37.54
CA ILE A 84 -16.89 -13.79 37.14
C ILE A 84 -17.30 -14.57 38.38
N ASP A 85 -18.59 -14.51 38.70
CA ASP A 85 -19.21 -15.31 39.76
C ASP A 85 -19.69 -16.63 39.16
N TYR A 86 -18.84 -17.66 39.25
CA TYR A 86 -19.11 -18.99 38.72
C TYR A 86 -20.27 -19.69 39.45
N ASP A 87 -20.47 -19.41 40.74
CA ASP A 87 -21.50 -20.04 41.56
C ASP A 87 -22.89 -19.52 41.14
N LYS A 88 -23.00 -18.21 40.87
CA LYS A 88 -24.23 -17.57 40.38
C LYS A 88 -24.35 -17.57 38.86
N LYS A 89 -23.35 -18.08 38.14
CA LYS A 89 -23.24 -18.05 36.67
C LYS A 89 -23.44 -16.65 36.09
N ALA A 90 -22.67 -15.70 36.60
CA ALA A 90 -22.76 -14.29 36.20
C ALA A 90 -21.38 -13.69 35.89
N VAL A 91 -21.28 -12.99 34.77
CA VAL A 91 -20.14 -12.13 34.43
C VAL A 91 -20.45 -10.72 34.92
N VAL A 92 -19.57 -10.14 35.74
CA VAL A 92 -19.76 -8.81 36.31
C VAL A 92 -18.86 -7.82 35.55
N GLY A 93 -19.48 -6.81 34.93
CA GLY A 93 -18.79 -5.69 34.31
C GLY A 93 -18.86 -4.42 35.14
N ASN A 94 -18.34 -3.32 34.61
CA ASN A 94 -18.44 -2.00 35.23
C ASN A 94 -19.85 -1.40 35.08
N GLN A 95 -20.59 -1.77 34.03
CA GLN A 95 -21.91 -1.22 33.74
C GLN A 95 -23.03 -2.15 34.19
N GLU A 96 -22.91 -3.44 33.89
CA GLU A 96 -23.99 -4.40 34.12
C GLU A 96 -23.46 -5.77 34.56
N THR A 97 -24.37 -6.62 35.05
CA THR A 97 -24.11 -8.04 35.34
C THR A 97 -24.82 -8.90 34.30
N TYR A 98 -24.07 -9.79 33.66
CA TYR A 98 -24.52 -10.63 32.56
C TYR A 98 -24.65 -12.08 33.01
N GLN A 99 -25.89 -12.56 33.12
CA GLN A 99 -26.18 -13.94 33.47
C GLN A 99 -25.90 -14.88 32.29
N TYR A 100 -25.30 -16.04 32.55
CA TYR A 100 -24.97 -17.02 31.52
C TYR A 100 -25.45 -18.43 31.89
N ASP A 101 -25.75 -19.21 30.85
CA ASP A 101 -25.85 -20.66 30.93
C ASP A 101 -24.54 -21.30 30.44
N ILE A 102 -23.93 -20.71 29.40
CA ILE A 102 -22.62 -21.06 28.86
C ILE A 102 -21.74 -19.82 28.83
N LEU A 103 -20.52 -19.94 29.35
CA LEU A 103 -19.49 -18.90 29.31
C LEU A 103 -18.41 -19.30 28.31
N VAL A 104 -18.00 -18.36 27.45
CA VAL A 104 -16.81 -18.48 26.60
C VAL A 104 -15.77 -17.47 27.07
N MET A 105 -14.66 -17.98 27.61
CA MET A 105 -13.52 -17.18 28.01
C MET A 105 -12.57 -16.95 26.83
N SER A 106 -12.45 -15.70 26.40
CA SER A 106 -11.61 -15.28 25.27
C SER A 106 -11.02 -13.86 25.47
N ALA A 107 -10.73 -13.51 26.72
CA ALA A 107 -10.21 -12.21 27.14
C ALA A 107 -8.77 -11.92 26.65
N GLY A 108 -8.07 -12.93 26.12
CA GLY A 108 -6.75 -12.77 25.52
C GLY A 108 -5.63 -12.65 26.55
N SER A 109 -4.50 -12.11 26.12
CA SER A 109 -3.28 -12.00 26.92
C SER A 109 -2.98 -10.56 27.32
N LYS A 110 -2.01 -10.37 28.21
CA LYS A 110 -1.33 -9.12 28.53
C LYS A 110 0.19 -9.33 28.60
N PRO A 111 1.01 -8.26 28.53
CA PRO A 111 2.46 -8.39 28.75
C PRO A 111 2.80 -9.01 30.11
N THR A 112 3.92 -9.72 30.16
CA THR A 112 4.54 -10.15 31.42
C THR A 112 5.93 -9.54 31.53
N PHE A 113 6.25 -8.99 32.70
CA PHE A 113 7.51 -8.29 32.97
C PHE A 113 8.54 -9.15 33.70
N TYR A 114 8.21 -10.42 33.97
CA TYR A 114 9.09 -11.37 34.68
C TYR A 114 9.64 -10.86 36.02
N GLY A 115 8.92 -9.93 36.67
CA GLY A 115 9.34 -9.30 37.92
C GLY A 115 10.51 -8.32 37.79
N VAL A 116 10.87 -7.89 36.57
CA VAL A 116 11.92 -6.88 36.34
C VAL A 116 11.47 -5.53 36.94
N PRO A 117 12.18 -4.99 37.95
CA PRO A 117 11.82 -3.73 38.58
C PRO A 117 11.71 -2.58 37.58
N GLY A 118 10.62 -1.82 37.68
CA GLY A 118 10.33 -0.64 36.87
C GLY A 118 9.98 -0.92 35.40
N ALA A 119 10.01 -2.17 34.93
CA ALA A 119 9.67 -2.51 33.55
C ALA A 119 8.21 -2.15 33.21
N GLU A 120 7.26 -2.42 34.10
CA GLU A 120 5.84 -2.08 33.88
C GLU A 120 5.58 -0.56 33.89
N GLU A 121 6.35 0.20 34.68
CA GLU A 121 6.15 1.64 34.88
C GLU A 121 6.84 2.50 33.81
N TYR A 122 8.04 2.09 33.37
CA TYR A 122 8.93 2.93 32.56
C TYR A 122 9.21 2.38 31.15
N SER A 123 8.55 1.29 30.74
CA SER A 123 8.63 0.81 29.35
C SER A 123 7.31 0.96 28.61
N HIS A 124 7.41 1.14 27.30
CA HIS A 124 6.26 1.12 26.40
C HIS A 124 5.89 -0.31 26.05
N GLN A 125 4.60 -0.61 26.13
CA GLN A 125 4.04 -1.89 25.72
C GLN A 125 3.67 -1.85 24.23
N LEU A 126 3.34 -3.00 23.66
CA LEU A 126 2.79 -3.12 22.32
C LEU A 126 1.80 -4.29 22.27
N TRP A 127 0.74 -4.19 23.07
CA TRP A 127 -0.26 -5.25 23.23
C TRP A 127 -1.71 -4.75 23.12
N SER A 128 -1.92 -3.45 22.95
CA SER A 128 -3.22 -2.84 22.72
C SER A 128 -3.21 -1.86 21.55
N TYR A 129 -4.40 -1.39 21.14
CA TYR A 129 -4.54 -0.32 20.15
C TYR A 129 -3.92 0.96 20.70
N GLU A 130 -4.22 1.27 21.95
CA GLU A 130 -3.75 2.44 22.68
C GLU A 130 -2.22 2.44 22.74
N ASP A 131 -1.61 1.31 23.10
CA ASP A 131 -0.15 1.16 23.15
C ASP A 131 0.51 1.52 21.83
N ALA A 132 -0.05 1.05 20.70
CA ALA A 132 0.51 1.31 19.37
C ALA A 132 0.43 2.81 19.00
N VAL A 133 -0.69 3.47 19.33
CA VAL A 133 -0.87 4.90 19.09
C VAL A 133 0.03 5.73 20.00
N GLU A 134 0.09 5.41 21.29
CA GLU A 134 0.94 6.09 22.27
C GLU A 134 2.42 5.94 21.93
N LEU A 135 2.87 4.74 21.55
CA LEU A 135 4.25 4.50 21.13
C LEU A 135 4.60 5.30 19.87
N ARG A 136 3.69 5.38 18.90
CA ARG A 136 3.86 6.23 17.71
C ARG A 136 4.09 7.68 18.09
N GLU A 137 3.23 8.24 18.94
CA GLU A 137 3.34 9.63 19.37
C GLU A 137 4.60 9.87 20.21
N HIS A 138 4.96 8.93 21.07
CA HIS A 138 6.19 8.98 21.86
C HIS A 138 7.43 9.03 20.97
N ILE A 139 7.55 8.15 19.98
CA ILE A 139 8.67 8.14 19.01
C ILE A 139 8.75 9.49 18.30
N HIS A 140 7.63 10.01 17.80
CA HIS A 140 7.60 11.34 17.17
C HIS A 140 8.03 12.46 18.13
N ASN A 141 7.61 12.38 19.39
CA ASN A 141 7.95 13.35 20.41
C ASN A 141 9.44 13.31 20.78
N MET A 142 10.05 12.13 20.84
CA MET A 142 11.50 11.98 21.08
C MET A 142 12.32 12.64 19.97
N PHE A 143 11.98 12.40 18.70
CA PHE A 143 12.67 13.07 17.59
C PHE A 143 12.44 14.58 17.58
N ARG A 144 11.21 15.04 17.88
CA ARG A 144 10.90 16.49 17.99
C ARG A 144 11.66 17.17 19.11
N LYS A 145 11.81 16.53 20.27
CA LYS A 145 12.60 17.06 21.38
C LYS A 145 14.09 17.05 21.05
N ALA A 146 14.58 15.94 20.49
CA ALA A 146 15.98 15.79 20.10
C ALA A 146 16.42 16.85 19.07
N SER A 147 15.57 17.22 18.11
CA SER A 147 15.88 18.28 17.13
C SER A 147 16.07 19.66 17.75
N CYS A 148 15.54 19.87 18.97
CA CYS A 148 15.65 21.12 19.71
C CYS A 148 16.62 21.03 20.91
N GLU A 149 17.29 19.89 21.09
CA GLU A 149 18.17 19.63 22.25
C GLU A 149 19.62 20.00 21.93
N PRO A 150 20.18 21.08 22.52
CA PRO A 150 21.56 21.47 22.27
C PRO A 150 22.58 20.51 22.90
N ASP A 151 22.28 19.89 24.06
CA ASP A 151 23.21 18.98 24.71
C ASP A 151 23.29 17.63 24.01
N ALA A 152 24.48 17.28 23.53
CA ALA A 152 24.68 16.06 22.74
C ALA A 152 24.40 14.77 23.54
N THR A 153 24.65 14.78 24.86
CA THR A 153 24.42 13.61 25.73
C THR A 153 22.93 13.35 25.89
N ASN A 154 22.16 14.39 26.25
CA ASN A 154 20.71 14.32 26.36
C ASN A 154 20.06 13.98 25.01
N ARG A 155 20.54 14.58 23.91
CA ARG A 155 20.03 14.28 22.57
C ARG A 155 20.25 12.82 22.19
N LYS A 156 21.44 12.27 22.46
CA LYS A 156 21.76 10.85 22.22
C LYS A 156 20.85 9.92 23.03
N LYS A 157 20.58 10.27 24.30
CA LYS A 157 19.68 9.52 25.18
C LYS A 157 18.24 9.48 24.63
N MET A 158 17.73 10.60 24.10
CA MET A 158 16.42 10.66 23.43
C MET A 158 16.35 9.83 22.15
N LEU A 159 17.48 9.70 21.44
CA LEU A 159 17.61 8.98 20.17
C LEU A 159 18.11 7.54 20.33
N THR A 160 18.13 7.01 21.55
CA THR A 160 18.50 5.62 21.83
C THR A 160 17.25 4.81 22.18
N PHE A 161 17.03 3.73 21.43
CA PHE A 161 15.86 2.87 21.51
C PHE A 161 16.27 1.45 21.90
N TYR A 162 15.66 0.91 22.94
CA TYR A 162 15.79 -0.50 23.33
C TYR A 162 14.48 -1.23 23.08
N VAL A 163 14.51 -2.29 22.28
CA VAL A 163 13.39 -3.24 22.13
C VAL A 163 13.76 -4.52 22.87
N VAL A 164 13.07 -4.79 23.97
CA VAL A 164 13.34 -5.94 24.84
C VAL A 164 12.50 -7.13 24.38
N GLY A 165 13.14 -8.26 24.11
CA GLY A 165 12.56 -9.43 23.46
C GLY A 165 12.90 -9.48 21.96
N ALA A 166 13.60 -10.52 21.52
CA ALA A 166 13.88 -10.88 20.13
C ALA A 166 12.99 -12.05 19.66
N GLY A 167 11.81 -12.19 20.26
CA GLY A 167 10.69 -12.99 19.73
C GLY A 167 10.02 -12.33 18.52
N PHE A 168 8.84 -12.83 18.13
CA PHE A 168 8.10 -12.30 16.97
C PHE A 168 7.84 -10.79 17.10
N THR A 169 7.10 -10.36 18.12
CA THR A 169 6.69 -8.96 18.30
C THR A 169 7.88 -8.00 18.36
N GLY A 170 8.94 -8.34 19.09
CA GLY A 170 10.10 -7.46 19.23
C GLY A 170 10.92 -7.33 17.94
N VAL A 171 11.09 -8.42 17.19
CA VAL A 171 11.75 -8.38 15.87
C VAL A 171 10.93 -7.58 14.86
N GLU A 172 9.60 -7.76 14.85
CA GLU A 172 8.72 -6.99 13.97
C GLU A 172 8.78 -5.49 14.30
N MET A 173 8.67 -5.14 15.59
CA MET A 173 8.71 -3.76 16.06
C MET A 173 10.05 -3.09 15.74
N VAL A 174 11.19 -3.71 16.07
CA VAL A 174 12.50 -3.11 15.80
C VAL A 174 12.79 -3.04 14.29
N GLY A 175 12.29 -4.00 13.51
CA GLY A 175 12.38 -3.98 12.05
C GLY A 175 11.61 -2.82 11.44
N GLU A 176 10.37 -2.60 11.88
CA GLU A 176 9.56 -1.44 11.46
C GLU A 176 10.18 -0.11 11.86
N LEU A 177 10.65 0.00 13.11
CA LEU A 177 11.33 1.20 13.60
C LEU A 177 12.57 1.50 12.78
N ALA A 178 13.40 0.49 12.49
CA ALA A 178 14.62 0.68 11.71
C ALA A 178 14.37 1.05 10.25
N GLU A 179 13.25 0.63 9.64
CA GLU A 179 12.82 1.19 8.35
C GLU A 179 12.26 2.61 8.45
N TYR A 180 11.74 3.00 9.62
CA TYR A 180 11.14 4.30 9.83
C TYR A 180 12.15 5.41 10.15
N VAL A 181 13.17 5.09 10.95
CA VAL A 181 14.20 6.03 11.43
C VAL A 181 14.77 6.94 10.34
N PRO A 182 15.15 6.47 9.13
CA PRO A 182 15.65 7.36 8.09
C PRO A 182 14.69 8.51 7.72
N PHE A 183 13.37 8.26 7.75
CA PHE A 183 12.35 9.28 7.46
C PHE A 183 12.11 10.20 8.65
N LEU A 184 12.25 9.70 9.87
CA LEU A 184 12.22 10.53 11.07
C LEU A 184 13.44 11.48 11.11
N CYS A 185 14.64 10.97 10.82
CA CYS A 185 15.86 11.77 10.65
C CYS A 185 15.69 12.89 9.63
N GLU A 186 15.17 12.58 8.43
CA GLU A 186 14.93 13.60 7.40
C GLU A 186 13.87 14.61 7.83
N LYS A 187 12.80 14.17 8.51
CA LYS A 187 11.70 15.05 8.93
C LYS A 187 12.08 16.03 10.03
N TYR A 188 12.96 15.62 10.94
CA TYR A 188 13.34 16.38 12.13
C TYR A 188 14.79 16.88 12.09
N ASP A 189 15.42 16.88 10.91
CA ASP A 189 16.79 17.37 10.68
C ASP A 189 17.84 16.74 11.62
N ILE A 190 17.70 15.44 11.90
CA ILE A 190 18.61 14.66 12.77
C ILE A 190 19.56 13.80 11.95
N GLU A 191 20.84 13.77 12.30
CA GLU A 191 21.79 12.88 11.64
C GLU A 191 21.50 11.41 11.98
N LYS A 192 21.48 10.54 10.97
CA LYS A 192 21.21 9.11 11.17
C LYS A 192 22.21 8.45 12.12
N SER A 193 23.45 8.92 12.18
CA SER A 193 24.51 8.45 13.09
C SER A 193 24.21 8.67 14.57
N GLU A 194 23.32 9.61 14.90
CA GLU A 194 22.94 9.89 16.29
C GLU A 194 21.90 8.90 16.83
N VAL A 195 21.16 8.22 15.94
CA VAL A 195 20.12 7.27 16.33
C VAL A 195 20.72 5.89 16.58
N THR A 196 20.48 5.33 17.76
CA THR A 196 20.92 3.98 18.12
C THR A 196 19.72 3.08 18.45
N MET A 197 19.68 1.89 17.88
CA MET A 197 18.63 0.90 18.15
C MET A 197 19.25 -0.41 18.63
N TYR A 198 18.72 -0.93 19.73
CA TYR A 198 19.08 -2.23 20.30
C TYR A 198 17.87 -3.16 20.30
N ASN A 199 18.10 -4.44 20.02
CA ASN A 199 17.14 -5.50 20.35
C ASN A 199 17.81 -6.50 21.28
N VAL A 200 17.27 -6.61 22.50
CA VAL A 200 17.89 -7.30 23.63
C VAL A 200 17.08 -8.56 23.94
N ASP A 201 17.74 -9.70 24.11
CA ASP A 201 17.06 -10.94 24.51
C ASP A 201 18.00 -11.86 25.31
N GLY A 202 17.45 -12.56 26.29
CA GLY A 202 18.17 -13.55 27.10
C GLY A 202 18.51 -14.84 26.34
N LEU A 203 17.86 -15.08 25.20
CA LEU A 203 18.10 -16.23 24.34
C LEU A 203 19.29 -15.98 23.41
N SER A 204 19.85 -17.08 22.91
CA SER A 204 21.04 -17.05 22.05
C SER A 204 20.78 -16.67 20.59
N ARG A 205 19.50 -16.57 20.18
CA ARG A 205 19.11 -16.25 18.81
C ARG A 205 17.71 -15.62 18.74
N PRO A 206 17.47 -14.74 17.74
CA PRO A 206 16.13 -14.22 17.50
C PRO A 206 15.19 -15.33 17.01
N ILE A 207 13.96 -15.29 17.50
CA ILE A 207 12.83 -16.14 17.08
C ILE A 207 13.25 -17.62 17.04
N PRO A 208 13.51 -18.23 18.21
CA PRO A 208 14.02 -19.60 18.30
C PRO A 208 13.03 -20.65 17.74
N ASN A 209 11.78 -20.28 17.50
CA ASN A 209 10.78 -21.11 16.84
C ASN A 209 11.10 -21.37 15.35
N LEU A 210 11.95 -20.55 14.74
CA LEU A 210 12.40 -20.75 13.37
C LEU A 210 13.61 -21.69 13.30
N PRO A 211 13.80 -22.40 12.17
CA PRO A 211 15.07 -23.04 11.86
C PRO A 211 16.22 -22.05 11.97
N GLU A 212 17.37 -22.50 12.47
CA GLU A 212 18.53 -21.64 12.76
C GLU A 212 18.97 -20.80 11.56
N LYS A 213 18.93 -21.39 10.36
CA LYS A 213 19.24 -20.72 9.11
C LYS A 213 18.35 -19.48 8.86
N LEU A 214 17.07 -19.52 9.26
CA LEU A 214 16.17 -18.39 9.16
C LEU A 214 16.40 -17.36 10.26
N SER A 215 16.65 -17.79 11.51
CA SER A 215 17.08 -16.88 12.58
C SER A 215 18.33 -16.09 12.18
N ASN A 216 19.32 -16.74 11.55
CA ASN A 216 20.52 -16.08 11.04
C ASN A 216 20.22 -15.07 9.90
N LYS A 217 19.17 -15.28 9.10
CA LYS A 217 18.71 -14.28 8.12
C LYS A 217 18.09 -13.07 8.81
N VAL A 218 17.31 -13.28 9.89
CA VAL A 218 16.75 -12.20 10.71
C VAL A 218 17.88 -11.34 11.27
N THR A 219 18.88 -11.96 11.91
CA THR A 219 20.08 -11.29 12.44
C THR A 219 20.74 -10.40 11.40
N ARG A 220 21.13 -10.99 10.25
CA ARG A 220 21.81 -10.24 9.17
C ARG A 220 20.97 -9.09 8.62
N ARG A 221 19.65 -9.25 8.55
CA ARG A 221 18.74 -8.20 8.07
C ARG A 221 18.69 -7.04 9.05
N LEU A 222 18.50 -7.31 10.34
CA LEU A 222 18.45 -6.31 11.39
C LEU A 222 19.78 -5.53 11.50
N GLU A 223 20.91 -6.23 11.50
CA GLU A 223 22.24 -5.61 11.52
C GLU A 223 22.47 -4.72 10.30
N LYS A 224 22.08 -5.18 9.10
CA LYS A 224 22.16 -4.38 7.86
C LYS A 224 21.32 -3.09 7.95
N MET A 225 20.26 -3.10 8.75
CA MET A 225 19.40 -1.93 8.98
C MET A 225 19.94 -1.00 10.08
N GLY A 226 21.01 -1.40 10.77
CA GLY A 226 21.66 -0.62 11.83
C GLY A 226 21.20 -0.98 13.25
N VAL A 227 20.46 -2.09 13.42
CA VAL A 227 20.03 -2.58 14.74
C VAL A 227 21.16 -3.39 15.37
N LYS A 228 21.47 -3.11 16.64
CA LYS A 228 22.44 -3.86 17.45
C LYS A 228 21.73 -4.95 18.23
N LEU A 229 22.11 -6.21 18.01
CA LEU A 229 21.51 -7.35 18.70
C LEU A 229 22.32 -7.67 19.96
N LEU A 230 21.67 -7.63 21.12
CA LEU A 230 22.25 -8.01 22.42
C LEU A 230 21.59 -9.31 22.89
N LEU A 231 22.09 -10.43 22.39
CA LEU A 231 21.61 -11.78 22.72
C LEU A 231 22.33 -12.32 23.96
N ASN A 232 21.78 -13.36 24.58
CA ASN A 232 22.23 -13.88 25.88
C ASN A 232 22.33 -12.78 26.96
N THR A 233 21.51 -11.74 26.84
CA THR A 233 21.54 -10.56 27.70
C THR A 233 20.12 -10.32 28.21
N THR A 234 19.95 -10.32 29.52
CA THR A 234 18.66 -10.10 30.18
C THR A 234 18.55 -8.66 30.67
N VAL A 235 17.33 -8.17 30.88
CA VAL A 235 17.11 -6.87 31.53
C VAL A 235 16.93 -7.10 33.02
N SER A 236 17.68 -6.36 33.83
CA SER A 236 17.70 -6.49 35.29
C SER A 236 16.88 -5.42 36.00
N ALA A 237 16.85 -4.20 35.47
CA ALA A 237 15.99 -3.11 35.93
C ALA A 237 15.77 -2.09 34.80
N ILE A 238 14.65 -1.37 34.88
CA ILE A 238 14.35 -0.24 34.01
C ILE A 238 13.92 0.93 34.90
N GLY A 239 14.45 2.12 34.64
CA GLY A 239 14.04 3.35 35.31
C GLY A 239 13.49 4.37 34.32
N ALA A 240 13.14 5.56 34.82
CA ALA A 240 12.56 6.64 34.02
C ALA A 240 13.42 7.03 32.80
N ASP A 241 14.73 6.82 32.91
CA ASP A 241 15.69 7.33 31.94
C ASP A 241 16.92 6.40 31.74
N PHE A 242 16.80 5.15 32.20
CA PHE A 242 17.85 4.14 32.09
C PHE A 242 17.32 2.70 31.91
N ILE A 243 18.20 1.83 31.44
CA ILE A 243 18.04 0.37 31.39
C ILE A 243 19.31 -0.31 31.91
N GLU A 244 19.15 -1.34 32.73
CA GLU A 244 20.25 -2.16 33.23
C GLU A 244 20.24 -3.53 32.58
N LEU A 245 21.33 -3.84 31.88
CA LEU A 245 21.48 -5.08 31.13
C LEU A 245 22.42 -6.04 31.87
N LYS A 246 21.98 -7.29 32.03
CA LYS A 246 22.74 -8.35 32.67
C LYS A 246 23.20 -9.39 31.66
N ASN A 247 24.51 -9.57 31.55
CA ASN A 247 25.15 -10.63 30.76
C ASN A 247 26.11 -11.42 31.67
N GLY A 248 25.74 -12.66 32.00
CA GLY A 248 26.41 -13.42 33.06
C GLY A 248 26.28 -12.70 34.40
N ASP A 249 27.42 -12.42 35.04
CA ASP A 249 27.48 -11.72 36.33
C ASP A 249 27.65 -10.20 36.20
N LYS A 250 27.84 -9.68 34.97
CA LYS A 250 28.04 -8.25 34.71
C LYS A 250 26.69 -7.56 34.49
N ILE A 251 26.46 -6.47 35.22
CA ILE A 251 25.33 -5.55 35.02
C ILE A 251 25.89 -4.23 34.48
N ASP A 252 25.42 -3.85 33.29
CA ASP A 252 25.78 -2.60 32.61
C ASP A 252 24.59 -1.63 32.64
N HIS A 253 24.84 -0.41 33.10
CA HIS A 253 23.84 0.66 33.16
C HIS A 253 23.92 1.53 31.89
N HIS A 254 22.78 1.74 31.24
CA HIS A 254 22.67 2.51 30.01
C HIS A 254 21.56 3.55 30.09
N GLU A 255 21.85 4.78 29.69
CA GLU A 255 20.83 5.83 29.57
C GLU A 255 20.01 5.65 28.29
N ALA A 256 18.69 5.71 28.42
CA ALA A 256 17.77 5.67 27.27
C ALA A 256 16.42 6.29 27.65
N SER A 257 15.81 7.03 26.72
CA SER A 257 14.46 7.57 26.91
C SER A 257 13.35 6.72 26.28
N THR A 258 13.70 5.65 25.55
CA THR A 258 12.70 4.78 24.93
C THR A 258 13.07 3.32 25.10
N ILE A 259 12.28 2.62 25.91
CA ILE A 259 12.36 1.18 26.11
C ILE A 259 11.01 0.60 25.74
N ILE A 260 11.00 -0.37 24.82
CA ILE A 260 9.80 -1.04 24.32
C ILE A 260 9.87 -2.50 24.78
N TRP A 261 8.87 -2.96 25.52
CA TRP A 261 8.84 -4.30 26.08
C TRP A 261 8.00 -5.26 25.23
N ALA A 262 8.64 -6.32 24.73
CA ALA A 262 8.05 -7.35 23.89
C ALA A 262 8.56 -8.76 24.24
N ALA A 263 9.03 -8.97 25.48
CA ALA A 263 9.73 -10.19 25.91
C ALA A 263 8.81 -11.34 26.32
N GLY A 264 7.49 -11.11 26.46
CA GLY A 264 6.56 -12.17 26.81
C GLY A 264 5.17 -11.71 27.14
N ILE A 265 4.27 -12.69 27.23
CA ILE A 265 2.86 -12.51 27.55
C ILE A 265 2.40 -13.54 28.58
N GLN A 266 1.27 -13.22 29.20
CA GLN A 266 0.52 -14.07 30.12
C GLN A 266 -0.97 -13.80 29.91
N SER A 267 -1.85 -14.66 30.43
CA SER A 267 -3.29 -14.45 30.31
C SER A 267 -3.74 -13.14 30.99
N SER A 268 -4.82 -12.56 30.47
CA SER A 268 -5.43 -11.35 31.02
C SER A 268 -5.79 -11.48 32.52
N ASP A 269 -5.93 -10.35 33.22
CA ASP A 269 -6.26 -10.32 34.65
C ASP A 269 -7.53 -11.07 34.99
N ILE A 270 -8.58 -10.93 34.16
CA ILE A 270 -9.85 -11.63 34.38
C ILE A 270 -9.69 -13.15 34.30
N THR A 271 -8.80 -13.65 33.43
CA THR A 271 -8.48 -15.09 33.33
C THR A 271 -7.68 -15.56 34.53
N GLN A 272 -6.76 -14.73 35.04
CA GLN A 272 -5.99 -15.07 36.24
C GLN A 272 -6.88 -15.08 37.49
N ALA A 273 -7.82 -14.14 37.60
CA ALA A 273 -8.80 -14.10 38.68
C ALA A 273 -9.70 -15.35 38.70
N SER A 274 -9.93 -16.00 37.55
CA SER A 274 -10.66 -17.27 37.48
C SER A 274 -9.97 -18.41 38.25
N GLY A 275 -8.69 -18.27 38.63
CA GLY A 275 -7.94 -19.32 39.33
C GLY A 275 -8.44 -19.67 40.73
N GLU A 276 -9.32 -18.86 41.32
CA GLU A 276 -9.98 -19.20 42.58
C GLU A 276 -10.95 -20.38 42.45
N LYS A 277 -11.50 -20.59 41.24
CA LYS A 277 -12.55 -21.58 40.96
C LYS A 277 -12.17 -22.56 39.84
N LEU A 278 -11.37 -22.11 38.89
CA LEU A 278 -10.89 -22.91 37.77
C LEU A 278 -9.41 -23.28 37.96
N GLU A 279 -8.97 -24.32 37.28
CA GLU A 279 -7.59 -24.75 37.31
C GLU A 279 -6.74 -23.91 36.34
N LEU A 280 -5.73 -23.21 36.86
CA LEU A 280 -4.76 -22.46 36.05
C LEU A 280 -3.43 -23.21 35.95
N ASN A 281 -2.81 -23.08 34.80
CA ASN A 281 -1.47 -23.59 34.48
C ASN A 281 -0.57 -22.45 34.00
N ARG A 282 0.63 -22.82 33.49
CA ARG A 282 1.69 -21.89 33.07
C ARG A 282 1.15 -20.68 32.30
N GLY A 283 1.54 -19.49 32.75
CA GLY A 283 1.13 -18.21 32.15
C GLY A 283 -0.31 -17.79 32.49
N GLY A 284 -0.90 -18.35 33.56
CA GLY A 284 -2.25 -18.02 34.00
C GLY A 284 -3.35 -18.54 33.06
N ARG A 285 -3.04 -19.59 32.28
CA ARG A 285 -3.94 -20.18 31.27
C ARG A 285 -4.84 -21.23 31.93
N ILE A 286 -6.13 -21.25 31.62
CA ILE A 286 -7.11 -22.19 32.20
C ILE A 286 -6.95 -23.58 31.57
N GLN A 287 -6.80 -24.61 32.40
CA GLN A 287 -6.77 -26.00 31.97
C GLN A 287 -8.11 -26.40 31.33
N VAL A 288 -8.03 -26.97 30.12
CA VAL A 288 -9.21 -27.47 29.41
C VAL A 288 -9.13 -28.97 29.09
N ASP A 289 -10.29 -29.57 28.86
CA ASP A 289 -10.46 -30.91 28.31
C ASP A 289 -10.30 -30.93 26.77
N THR A 290 -10.43 -32.11 26.16
CA THR A 290 -10.33 -32.30 24.71
C THR A 290 -11.44 -31.61 23.93
N TYR A 291 -12.53 -31.16 24.58
CA TYR A 291 -13.65 -30.46 23.98
C TYR A 291 -13.61 -28.94 24.22
N LEU A 292 -12.51 -28.43 24.79
CA LEU A 292 -12.26 -27.03 25.15
C LEU A 292 -13.12 -26.49 26.30
N ARG A 293 -13.64 -27.38 27.15
CA ARG A 293 -14.31 -27.02 28.40
C ARG A 293 -13.29 -26.94 29.53
N SER A 294 -13.54 -26.10 30.53
CA SER A 294 -12.76 -26.15 31.76
C SER A 294 -12.88 -27.52 32.42
N THR A 295 -11.78 -28.02 32.99
CA THR A 295 -11.78 -29.27 33.77
C THR A 295 -12.60 -29.19 35.06
N LYS A 296 -13.01 -27.99 35.48
CA LYS A 296 -13.78 -27.75 36.72
C LYS A 296 -15.24 -27.36 36.50
N ASP A 297 -15.58 -26.81 35.34
CA ASP A 297 -16.97 -26.45 34.98
C ASP A 297 -17.22 -26.69 33.49
N GLU A 298 -18.09 -27.65 33.17
CA GLU A 298 -18.44 -28.02 31.81
C GLU A 298 -19.20 -26.92 31.05
N ASN A 299 -19.74 -25.92 31.76
CA ASN A 299 -20.43 -24.79 31.15
C ASN A 299 -19.46 -23.67 30.72
N VAL A 300 -18.18 -23.78 31.05
CA VAL A 300 -17.15 -22.79 30.73
C VAL A 300 -16.26 -23.33 29.62
N TYR A 301 -16.35 -22.71 28.44
CA TYR A 301 -15.45 -22.97 27.33
C TYR A 301 -14.32 -21.94 27.31
N VAL A 302 -13.11 -22.37 26.99
CA VAL A 302 -11.94 -21.47 26.92
C VAL A 302 -11.28 -21.61 25.57
N VAL A 303 -11.01 -20.47 24.91
CA VAL A 303 -10.48 -20.43 23.54
C VAL A 303 -9.34 -19.43 23.41
N GLY A 304 -8.59 -19.52 22.31
CA GLY A 304 -7.49 -18.60 22.02
C GLY A 304 -6.37 -18.69 23.05
N ASP A 305 -5.91 -17.54 23.52
CA ASP A 305 -4.73 -17.50 24.39
C ASP A 305 -5.00 -17.95 25.84
N ASN A 306 -6.27 -17.98 26.26
CA ASN A 306 -6.62 -18.28 27.65
C ASN A 306 -6.62 -19.77 27.96
N MET A 307 -6.71 -20.65 26.96
CA MET A 307 -6.75 -22.10 27.19
C MET A 307 -5.36 -22.65 27.41
N TYR A 308 -5.19 -23.59 28.34
CA TYR A 308 -4.02 -24.46 28.46
C TYR A 308 -4.43 -25.86 28.05
N TYR A 309 -3.86 -26.34 26.94
CA TYR A 309 -4.16 -27.66 26.38
C TYR A 309 -2.91 -28.22 25.73
N ILE A 310 -2.60 -29.47 26.01
CA ILE A 310 -1.53 -30.23 25.38
C ILE A 310 -2.23 -31.28 24.49
N PRO A 311 -2.14 -31.17 23.15
CA PRO A 311 -2.69 -32.17 22.25
C PRO A 311 -2.07 -33.56 22.50
N GLU A 312 -2.83 -34.61 22.22
CA GLU A 312 -2.34 -35.98 22.33
C GLU A 312 -1.11 -36.19 21.44
N GLY A 313 -0.03 -36.73 22.02
CA GLY A 313 1.24 -36.95 21.34
C GLY A 313 2.22 -35.76 21.36
N GLU A 314 1.82 -34.62 21.94
CA GLU A 314 2.68 -33.44 22.07
C GLU A 314 3.17 -33.26 23.52
N GLU A 315 4.33 -32.63 23.70
CA GLU A 315 4.89 -32.33 25.04
C GLU A 315 4.57 -30.89 25.51
N ARG A 316 4.21 -30.02 24.57
CA ARG A 316 4.05 -28.58 24.83
C ARG A 316 2.61 -28.15 24.63
N PRO A 317 2.13 -27.18 25.42
CA PRO A 317 0.80 -26.65 25.23
C PRO A 317 0.70 -25.93 23.89
N VAL A 318 -0.51 -25.85 23.35
CA VAL A 318 -0.77 -25.10 22.12
C VAL A 318 -0.25 -23.66 22.24
N PRO A 319 0.37 -23.12 21.19
CA PRO A 319 0.94 -21.78 21.20
C PRO A 319 -0.15 -20.70 21.19
N GLN A 320 0.14 -19.56 21.80
CA GLN A 320 -0.72 -18.37 21.81
C GLN A 320 -0.58 -17.63 20.47
N MET A 321 -1.34 -18.11 19.47
CA MET A 321 -1.30 -17.60 18.09
C MET A 321 -2.72 -17.39 17.55
N VAL A 322 -2.85 -16.50 16.56
CA VAL A 322 -4.12 -16.28 15.85
C VAL A 322 -4.68 -17.59 15.28
N GLU A 323 -3.84 -18.41 14.66
CA GLU A 323 -4.27 -19.68 14.09
C GLU A 323 -4.91 -20.61 15.15
N ASN A 324 -4.36 -20.63 16.37
CA ASN A 324 -4.95 -21.35 17.51
C ASN A 324 -6.32 -20.76 17.89
N ALA A 325 -6.44 -19.43 17.91
CA ALA A 325 -7.70 -18.74 18.15
C ALA A 325 -8.77 -19.08 17.08
N GLU A 326 -8.40 -19.21 15.81
CA GLU A 326 -9.33 -19.58 14.74
C GLU A 326 -9.83 -21.03 14.87
N GLN A 327 -8.90 -21.96 15.12
CA GLN A 327 -9.20 -23.38 15.25
C GLN A 327 -10.02 -23.68 16.51
N SER A 328 -9.62 -23.13 17.66
CA SER A 328 -10.34 -23.31 18.93
C SER A 328 -11.75 -22.71 18.88
N ALA A 329 -11.93 -21.55 18.24
CA ALA A 329 -13.25 -20.96 18.04
C ALA A 329 -14.20 -21.84 17.21
N ALA A 330 -13.67 -22.54 16.20
CA ALA A 330 -14.46 -23.47 15.38
C ALA A 330 -14.95 -24.68 16.19
N THR A 331 -14.06 -25.27 16.99
CA THR A 331 -14.37 -26.42 17.85
C THR A 331 -15.32 -26.04 18.97
N ALA A 332 -15.05 -24.97 19.71
CA ALA A 332 -15.91 -24.51 20.81
C ALA A 332 -17.33 -24.19 20.32
N ALA A 333 -17.47 -23.45 19.21
CA ALA A 333 -18.80 -23.14 18.67
C ALA A 333 -19.58 -24.40 18.21
N ASN A 334 -18.88 -25.45 17.78
CA ASN A 334 -19.51 -26.73 17.49
C ASN A 334 -19.98 -27.44 18.76
N ASN A 335 -19.10 -27.52 19.75
CA ASN A 335 -19.37 -28.26 20.98
C ASN A 335 -20.46 -27.59 21.82
N ILE A 336 -20.47 -26.25 21.90
CA ILE A 336 -21.56 -25.48 22.53
C ILE A 336 -22.90 -25.75 21.85
N PHE A 337 -22.93 -25.82 20.51
CA PHE A 337 -24.15 -26.15 19.77
C PHE A 337 -24.66 -27.56 20.10
N CYS A 338 -23.77 -28.55 20.10
CA CYS A 338 -24.14 -29.92 20.47
C CYS A 338 -24.60 -30.00 21.93
N ALA A 339 -23.93 -29.31 22.86
CA ALA A 339 -24.28 -29.30 24.27
C ALA A 339 -25.66 -28.68 24.54
N ILE A 340 -26.03 -27.61 23.83
CA ILE A 340 -27.33 -26.94 24.02
C ILE A 340 -28.46 -27.68 23.32
N THR A 341 -28.24 -28.18 22.11
CA THR A 341 -29.33 -28.76 21.28
C THR A 341 -29.47 -30.27 21.40
N GLY A 342 -28.42 -30.97 21.86
CA GLY A 342 -28.32 -32.43 21.80
C GLY A 342 -28.15 -32.98 20.37
N ILE A 343 -27.96 -32.12 19.36
CA ILE A 343 -27.88 -32.51 17.96
C ILE A 343 -26.41 -32.59 17.51
N GLY A 344 -26.05 -33.74 16.95
CA GLY A 344 -24.70 -34.02 16.45
C GLY A 344 -23.72 -34.41 17.56
N GLU A 345 -22.46 -34.60 17.19
CA GLU A 345 -21.40 -35.05 18.10
C GLU A 345 -20.41 -33.93 18.42
N MET A 346 -19.95 -33.89 19.67
CA MET A 346 -18.86 -33.02 20.08
C MET A 346 -17.57 -33.44 19.38
N LYS A 347 -16.77 -32.45 18.98
CA LYS A 347 -15.50 -32.64 18.29
C LYS A 347 -14.35 -32.44 19.25
N GLU A 348 -13.46 -33.41 19.28
CA GLU A 348 -12.15 -33.27 19.94
C GLU A 348 -11.33 -32.19 19.26
N TYR A 349 -10.56 -31.45 20.06
CA TYR A 349 -9.66 -30.42 19.59
C TYR A 349 -8.31 -31.04 19.19
N LYS A 350 -8.10 -31.14 17.87
CA LYS A 350 -6.88 -31.65 17.24
C LYS A 350 -6.27 -30.56 16.36
N PRO A 351 -5.55 -29.60 16.95
CA PRO A 351 -4.99 -28.49 16.19
C PRO A 351 -3.86 -28.94 15.27
N SER A 352 -3.74 -28.26 14.12
CA SER A 352 -2.64 -28.44 13.17
C SER A 352 -2.18 -27.07 12.71
N PHE A 353 -0.93 -26.73 12.98
CA PHE A 353 -0.36 -25.41 12.66
C PHE A 353 0.38 -25.44 11.33
N HIS A 354 0.20 -24.39 10.51
CA HIS A 354 0.81 -24.31 9.17
C HIS A 354 2.19 -23.65 9.16
N GLY A 355 2.79 -23.47 10.34
CA GLY A 355 4.09 -22.84 10.52
C GLY A 355 4.00 -21.38 10.92
N VAL A 356 5.10 -20.64 10.76
CA VAL A 356 5.23 -19.28 11.26
C VAL A 356 5.94 -18.38 10.24
N MET A 357 5.60 -17.10 10.28
CA MET A 357 6.21 -16.05 9.48
C MET A 357 6.47 -14.85 10.38
N VAL A 358 7.55 -14.14 10.10
CA VAL A 358 7.88 -12.87 10.75
C VAL A 358 8.29 -11.85 9.71
N CYS A 359 7.79 -10.63 9.85
CA CYS A 359 8.22 -9.50 9.04
C CYS A 359 9.35 -8.72 9.72
N ILE A 360 10.19 -8.05 8.93
CA ILE A 360 11.29 -7.21 9.39
C ILE A 360 11.17 -5.89 8.63
N GLY A 361 10.32 -5.01 9.17
CA GLY A 361 9.78 -3.86 8.45
C GLY A 361 8.80 -4.28 7.36
N GLY A 362 8.37 -3.32 6.55
CA GLY A 362 7.37 -3.55 5.50
C GLY A 362 7.91 -4.24 4.25
N ARG A 363 9.22 -4.56 4.15
CA ARG A 363 9.87 -4.99 2.90
C ARG A 363 10.55 -6.36 2.94
N TYR A 364 10.74 -6.93 4.11
CA TYR A 364 11.45 -8.20 4.25
C TYR A 364 10.74 -9.09 5.26
N GLY A 365 10.78 -10.40 5.03
CA GLY A 365 10.20 -11.37 5.95
C GLY A 365 10.86 -12.73 5.78
N VAL A 366 10.74 -13.56 6.82
CA VAL A 366 11.11 -14.97 6.75
C VAL A 366 9.92 -15.80 7.16
N ALA A 367 9.71 -16.92 6.47
CA ALA A 367 8.62 -17.83 6.76
C ALA A 367 9.12 -19.27 6.70
N HIS A 368 8.66 -20.05 7.67
CA HIS A 368 8.76 -21.51 7.66
C HIS A 368 7.34 -22.06 7.74
N VAL A 369 6.80 -22.45 6.58
CA VAL A 369 5.38 -22.78 6.42
C VAL A 369 5.21 -24.07 5.65
N GLY A 370 4.06 -24.70 5.81
CA GLY A 370 3.73 -25.97 5.17
C GLY A 370 2.72 -26.77 5.98
N LEU A 371 2.71 -28.08 5.75
CA LEU A 371 1.95 -29.02 6.56
C LEU A 371 2.83 -29.55 7.70
N PRO A 372 2.26 -30.08 8.82
CA PRO A 372 3.05 -30.56 9.96
C PRO A 372 4.24 -31.46 9.59
N ASN A 373 4.09 -32.31 8.56
CA ASN A 373 5.12 -33.25 8.11
C ASN A 373 6.00 -32.72 6.95
N HIS A 374 5.68 -31.55 6.37
CA HIS A 374 6.32 -31.01 5.18
C HIS A 374 6.43 -29.48 5.26
N MET A 375 7.31 -29.00 6.14
CA MET A 375 7.60 -27.57 6.29
C MET A 375 8.76 -27.15 5.39
N PHE A 376 8.65 -25.99 4.73
CA PHE A 376 9.71 -25.43 3.89
C PHE A 376 9.93 -23.95 4.18
N SER A 377 11.09 -23.43 3.78
CA SER A 377 11.46 -22.03 3.98
C SER A 377 11.17 -21.22 2.73
N LEU A 378 10.44 -20.11 2.85
CA LEU A 378 10.13 -19.25 1.72
C LEU A 378 11.22 -18.20 1.46
N PRO A 379 11.48 -17.82 0.20
CA PRO A 379 12.12 -16.56 -0.15
C PRO A 379 11.35 -15.37 0.43
N SER A 380 12.04 -14.27 0.73
CA SER A 380 11.44 -13.14 1.45
C SER A 380 10.21 -12.52 0.75
N PHE A 381 10.22 -12.42 -0.58
CA PHE A 381 9.06 -11.90 -1.32
C PHE A 381 7.82 -12.77 -1.09
N LEU A 382 7.98 -14.10 -1.15
CA LEU A 382 6.90 -15.06 -0.90
C LEU A 382 6.50 -15.11 0.58
N ALA A 383 7.43 -14.90 1.50
CA ALA A 383 7.11 -14.78 2.93
C ALA A 383 6.22 -13.56 3.20
N MET A 384 6.56 -12.39 2.63
CA MET A 384 5.72 -11.19 2.74
C MET A 384 4.38 -11.38 2.04
N PHE A 385 4.35 -12.00 0.85
CA PHE A 385 3.10 -12.36 0.20
C PHE A 385 2.23 -13.26 1.09
N ALA A 386 2.82 -14.27 1.74
CA ALA A 386 2.11 -15.15 2.67
C ALA A 386 1.53 -14.38 3.88
N LYS A 387 2.28 -13.41 4.46
CA LYS A 387 1.76 -12.50 5.51
C LYS A 387 0.42 -11.89 5.09
N HIS A 388 0.45 -11.16 3.97
CA HIS A 388 -0.73 -10.43 3.51
C HIS A 388 -1.85 -11.37 3.04
N PHE A 389 -1.52 -12.52 2.45
CA PHE A 389 -2.50 -13.51 2.04
C PHE A 389 -3.25 -14.12 3.24
N ILE A 390 -2.54 -14.49 4.31
CA ILE A 390 -3.15 -15.02 5.54
C ILE A 390 -4.07 -13.98 6.18
N ASN A 391 -3.65 -12.71 6.22
CA ASN A 391 -4.52 -11.63 6.69
C ASN A 391 -5.79 -11.48 5.83
N ILE A 392 -5.69 -11.60 4.50
CA ILE A 392 -6.85 -11.60 3.60
C ILE A 392 -7.80 -12.76 3.94
N VAL A 393 -7.27 -13.98 4.15
CA VAL A 393 -8.07 -15.16 4.55
C VAL A 393 -8.80 -14.90 5.87
N TYR A 394 -8.13 -14.30 6.85
CA TYR A 394 -8.75 -13.90 8.11
C TYR A 394 -9.86 -12.87 7.89
N PHE A 395 -9.63 -11.82 7.09
CA PHE A 395 -10.64 -10.79 6.82
C PHE A 395 -11.87 -11.32 6.09
N ILE A 396 -11.73 -12.32 5.21
CA ILE A 396 -12.87 -13.02 4.60
C ILE A 396 -13.79 -13.60 5.69
N GLN A 397 -13.21 -14.20 6.74
CA GLN A 397 -13.98 -14.77 7.85
C GLN A 397 -14.64 -13.71 8.73
N VAL A 398 -14.05 -12.52 8.88
CA VAL A 398 -14.50 -11.49 9.83
C VAL A 398 -15.45 -10.45 9.21
N LEU A 399 -15.10 -9.83 8.08
CA LEU A 399 -15.90 -8.75 7.48
C LEU A 399 -16.02 -8.89 5.95
N GLY A 400 -15.50 -9.97 5.36
CA GLY A 400 -15.60 -10.23 3.92
C GLY A 400 -14.85 -9.19 3.09
N TRP A 401 -15.38 -8.90 1.89
CA TRP A 401 -14.71 -8.07 0.88
C TRP A 401 -14.44 -6.63 1.32
N ASN A 402 -15.29 -6.05 2.18
CA ASN A 402 -15.15 -4.67 2.64
C ASN A 402 -13.84 -4.45 3.41
N LYS A 403 -13.45 -5.38 4.30
CA LYS A 403 -12.18 -5.25 5.04
C LYS A 403 -10.99 -5.59 4.16
N ILE A 404 -11.13 -6.53 3.21
CA ILE A 404 -10.07 -6.83 2.23
C ILE A 404 -9.72 -5.58 1.41
N PHE A 405 -10.73 -4.85 0.91
CA PHE A 405 -10.49 -3.62 0.16
C PHE A 405 -9.79 -2.54 1.00
N SER A 406 -10.27 -2.31 2.23
CA SER A 406 -9.62 -1.38 3.16
C SER A 406 -8.19 -1.80 3.47
N TYR A 407 -7.94 -3.09 3.72
CA TYR A 407 -6.60 -3.62 3.97
C TYR A 407 -5.66 -3.42 2.78
N ILE A 408 -6.07 -3.83 1.57
CA ILE A 408 -5.28 -3.65 0.34
C ILE A 408 -4.98 -2.16 0.11
N LYS A 409 -5.95 -1.28 0.38
CA LYS A 409 -5.74 0.16 0.28
C LYS A 409 -4.64 0.64 1.23
N HIS A 410 -4.62 0.19 2.49
CA HIS A 410 -3.63 0.60 3.49
C HIS A 410 -2.23 0.00 3.22
N GLU A 411 -2.16 -1.29 2.89
CA GLU A 411 -0.87 -2.00 2.69
C GLU A 411 -0.19 -1.73 1.35
N PHE A 412 -0.97 -1.44 0.31
CA PHE A 412 -0.46 -1.36 -1.06
C PHE A 412 -0.69 -0.02 -1.74
N PHE A 413 -1.87 0.59 -1.59
CA PHE A 413 -2.23 1.78 -2.37
C PHE A 413 -1.95 3.11 -1.69
N THR A 414 -1.85 3.12 -0.36
CA THR A 414 -1.64 4.35 0.44
C THR A 414 -0.44 4.25 1.38
N ILE A 415 0.41 3.25 1.17
CA ILE A 415 1.55 2.96 2.04
C ILE A 415 2.58 4.09 2.03
N ARG A 416 2.96 4.57 3.22
CA ARG A 416 3.87 5.71 3.36
C ARG A 416 5.31 5.29 3.04
N ASN A 417 6.06 6.19 2.40
CA ASN A 417 7.51 6.08 2.21
C ASN A 417 7.98 4.79 1.51
N CYS A 418 7.16 4.24 0.60
CA CYS A 418 7.43 3.00 -0.14
C CYS A 418 7.72 1.79 0.77
N ARG A 419 7.21 1.77 2.02
CA ARG A 419 7.45 0.71 3.01
C ARG A 419 6.53 -0.49 2.80
N SER A 420 6.49 -1.02 1.59
CA SER A 420 5.79 -2.28 1.27
C SER A 420 6.74 -3.20 0.51
N PHE A 421 6.48 -4.51 0.54
CA PHE A 421 7.30 -5.49 -0.17
C PHE A 421 7.22 -5.35 -1.70
N VAL A 422 6.16 -4.68 -2.19
CA VAL A 422 6.01 -4.26 -3.59
C VAL A 422 6.50 -2.82 -3.84
N GLY A 423 7.15 -2.21 -2.85
CA GLY A 423 7.65 -0.84 -2.91
C GLY A 423 6.53 0.21 -2.92
N GLY A 424 6.79 1.33 -3.60
CA GLY A 424 5.82 2.42 -3.79
C GLY A 424 5.14 2.42 -5.15
N HIS A 425 5.29 1.37 -5.96
CA HIS A 425 4.75 1.35 -7.32
C HIS A 425 3.23 1.53 -7.35
N PHE A 426 2.52 0.98 -6.37
CA PHE A 426 1.07 1.12 -6.25
C PHE A 426 0.66 2.22 -5.27
N SER A 427 1.62 2.83 -4.57
CA SER A 427 1.38 3.77 -3.48
C SER A 427 1.39 5.20 -3.95
N ASN A 428 0.24 5.69 -4.40
CA ASN A 428 0.05 7.08 -4.76
C ASN A 428 -1.32 7.56 -4.28
N ARG A 429 -1.40 8.83 -3.86
CA ARG A 429 -2.67 9.46 -3.42
C ARG A 429 -3.76 9.34 -4.49
N THR A 430 -3.35 9.38 -5.76
CA THR A 430 -4.17 9.10 -6.94
C THR A 430 -3.64 7.80 -7.56
N PRO A 431 -4.49 6.87 -8.02
CA PRO A 431 -4.08 5.58 -8.59
C PRO A 431 -3.39 5.75 -9.96
N SER A 432 -2.19 6.30 -9.96
CA SER A 432 -1.39 6.61 -11.16
C SER A 432 -0.98 5.36 -11.95
N PHE A 433 -1.10 4.16 -11.38
CA PHE A 433 -0.93 2.92 -12.14
C PHE A 433 -1.97 2.75 -13.25
N LEU A 434 -3.14 3.37 -13.10
CA LEU A 434 -4.15 3.42 -14.16
C LEU A 434 -3.72 4.28 -15.35
N LEU A 435 -2.70 5.14 -15.18
CA LEU A 435 -2.12 5.92 -16.28
C LEU A 435 -1.06 5.13 -17.06
N VAL A 436 -0.61 3.95 -16.59
CA VAL A 436 0.42 3.18 -17.28
C VAL A 436 -0.02 2.76 -18.69
N PRO A 437 -1.24 2.21 -18.92
CA PRO A 437 -1.69 1.91 -20.27
C PRO A 437 -1.71 3.15 -21.17
N LEU A 438 -2.19 4.29 -20.66
CA LEU A 438 -2.24 5.55 -21.40
C LEU A 438 -0.85 6.08 -21.74
N ARG A 439 0.10 5.99 -20.79
CA ARG A 439 1.50 6.38 -20.95
C ARG A 439 2.21 5.53 -22.01
N VAL A 440 2.05 4.21 -21.92
CA VAL A 440 2.64 3.27 -22.88
C VAL A 440 2.02 3.47 -24.26
N TRP A 441 0.71 3.67 -24.35
CA TRP A 441 0.02 3.92 -25.60
C TRP A 441 0.47 5.23 -26.26
N LEU A 442 0.49 6.34 -25.53
CA LEU A 442 1.01 7.61 -26.04
C LEU A 442 2.46 7.48 -26.53
N GLY A 443 3.30 6.76 -25.77
CA GLY A 443 4.68 6.49 -26.19
C GLY A 443 4.78 5.61 -27.44
N ALA A 444 3.90 4.61 -27.58
CA ALA A 444 3.83 3.76 -28.77
C ALA A 444 3.47 4.54 -30.03
N ILE A 445 2.53 5.51 -29.93
CA ILE A 445 2.16 6.38 -31.05
C ILE A 445 3.36 7.25 -31.48
N TRP A 446 4.06 7.88 -30.54
CA TRP A 446 5.24 8.69 -30.88
C TRP A 446 6.38 7.86 -31.49
N LEU A 447 6.62 6.67 -30.94
CA LEU A 447 7.62 5.76 -31.49
C LEU A 447 7.25 5.32 -32.91
N PHE A 448 5.99 4.99 -33.13
CA PHE A 448 5.47 4.58 -34.42
C PHE A 448 5.64 5.69 -35.47
N GLU A 449 5.25 6.92 -35.15
CA GLU A 449 5.37 8.07 -36.04
C GLU A 449 6.81 8.37 -36.44
N GLY A 450 7.73 8.33 -35.46
CA GLY A 450 9.15 8.51 -35.73
C GLY A 450 9.71 7.41 -36.66
N ILE A 451 9.31 6.15 -36.46
CA ILE A 451 9.71 5.05 -37.35
C ILE A 451 9.14 5.23 -38.76
N MET A 452 7.86 5.62 -38.88
CA MET A 452 7.22 5.82 -40.18
C MET A 452 7.88 6.93 -40.98
N LYS A 453 8.27 8.04 -40.35
CA LYS A 453 9.02 9.11 -41.02
C LYS A 453 10.39 8.64 -41.53
N ILE A 454 11.06 7.74 -40.82
CA ILE A 454 12.29 7.11 -41.35
C ILE A 454 11.98 6.31 -42.61
N VAL A 455 10.92 5.49 -42.60
CA VAL A 455 10.48 4.69 -43.75
C VAL A 455 10.10 5.57 -44.94
N GLU A 456 9.46 6.71 -44.70
CA GLU A 456 9.09 7.72 -45.70
C GLU A 456 10.28 8.53 -46.25
N GLY A 457 11.50 8.28 -45.76
CA GLY A 457 12.71 8.94 -46.26
C GLY A 457 12.93 10.35 -45.72
N TRP A 458 12.44 10.67 -44.52
CA TRP A 458 12.70 11.95 -43.84
C TRP A 458 14.19 12.13 -43.46
N PHE A 459 15.05 11.12 -43.62
CA PHE A 459 16.49 11.27 -43.38
C PHE A 459 17.27 11.60 -44.66
N THR A 460 16.65 11.43 -45.83
CA THR A 460 17.35 11.45 -47.12
C THR A 460 16.91 12.60 -48.01
N SER A 461 15.70 13.13 -47.84
CA SER A 461 15.17 14.22 -48.67
C SER A 461 14.36 15.23 -47.84
N PRO A 462 14.44 16.55 -48.12
CA PRO A 462 13.64 17.55 -47.42
C PRO A 462 12.14 17.37 -47.67
N LYS A 463 11.33 17.19 -46.61
CA LYS A 463 9.87 16.95 -46.71
C LYS A 463 8.99 18.05 -46.11
N LEU A 464 9.48 18.77 -45.09
CA LEU A 464 8.71 19.81 -44.37
C LEU A 464 8.02 20.89 -45.24
N THR A 465 8.64 21.39 -46.31
CA THR A 465 8.01 22.38 -47.20
C THR A 465 6.74 21.85 -47.84
N GLY A 466 6.77 20.61 -48.35
CA GLY A 466 5.59 19.95 -48.90
C GLY A 466 4.57 19.61 -47.81
N PHE A 467 5.04 19.21 -46.63
CA PHE A 467 4.21 18.85 -45.47
C PHE A 467 3.37 20.04 -44.96
N PHE A 468 3.99 21.20 -44.69
CA PHE A 468 3.27 22.39 -44.24
C PHE A 468 2.46 23.03 -45.37
N GLY A 469 3.00 23.06 -46.59
CA GLY A 469 2.32 23.61 -47.76
C GLY A 469 1.03 22.86 -48.12
N GLY A 470 1.07 21.52 -48.08
CA GLY A 470 -0.10 20.67 -48.35
C GLY A 470 -1.23 20.89 -47.35
N ALA A 471 -0.90 21.00 -46.06
CA ALA A 471 -1.88 21.30 -45.01
C ALA A 471 -2.54 22.66 -45.20
N ASN A 472 -1.74 23.70 -45.48
CA ASN A 472 -2.27 25.05 -45.73
C ASN A 472 -3.20 25.08 -46.94
N ALA A 473 -2.78 24.47 -48.06
CA ALA A 473 -3.57 24.38 -49.28
C ALA A 473 -4.91 23.66 -49.06
N TRP A 474 -4.93 22.62 -48.21
CA TRP A 474 -6.15 21.93 -47.85
C TRP A 474 -7.14 22.82 -47.09
N TYR A 475 -6.68 23.48 -46.01
CA TYR A 475 -7.52 24.42 -45.25
C TYR A 475 -8.04 25.54 -46.14
N ASP A 476 -7.17 26.11 -47.00
CA ASP A 476 -7.54 27.17 -47.93
C ASP A 476 -8.58 26.70 -48.95
N SER A 477 -8.50 25.45 -49.44
CA SER A 477 -9.50 24.90 -50.35
C SER A 477 -10.91 24.88 -49.73
N ILE A 478 -11.03 24.52 -48.46
CA ILE A 478 -12.32 24.45 -47.74
C ILE A 478 -12.83 25.86 -47.38
N LEU A 479 -11.93 26.73 -46.93
CA LEU A 479 -12.25 28.12 -46.57
C LEU A 479 -12.72 28.93 -47.79
N ASN A 480 -12.10 28.70 -48.96
CA ASN A 480 -12.45 29.41 -50.19
C ASN A 480 -13.66 28.78 -50.91
N ALA A 481 -13.89 27.46 -50.78
CA ALA A 481 -15.07 26.78 -51.34
C ALA A 481 -16.41 27.27 -50.73
N THR A 482 -16.39 27.80 -49.50
CA THR A 482 -17.58 28.36 -48.83
C THR A 482 -17.74 29.88 -49.06
N ALA A 483 -16.74 30.56 -49.60
CA ALA A 483 -16.77 32.00 -49.88
C ALA A 483 -17.33 32.35 -51.29
N GLY A 484 -17.50 31.37 -52.18
CA GLY A 484 -18.07 31.53 -53.52
C GLY A 484 -19.36 30.74 -53.69
N GLY A 485 -20.45 31.44 -54.05
CA GLY A 485 -21.65 30.79 -54.57
C GLY A 485 -21.31 29.95 -55.81
N ALA A 486 -22.04 28.85 -55.98
CA ALA A 486 -21.84 27.86 -57.03
C ALA A 486 -21.67 28.45 -58.45
N SER A 487 -20.44 28.71 -58.87
CA SER A 487 -19.98 28.75 -60.26
C SER A 487 -18.47 28.96 -60.29
N ASP A 488 -17.76 28.15 -61.07
CA ASP A 488 -16.36 28.32 -61.51
C ASP A 488 -15.22 27.64 -60.72
N ALA A 489 -15.44 26.42 -60.21
CA ALA A 489 -14.35 25.56 -59.71
C ALA A 489 -14.14 24.25 -60.51
N VAL A 490 -14.57 24.18 -61.79
CA VAL A 490 -14.41 22.97 -62.62
C VAL A 490 -13.23 23.08 -63.62
N THR A 491 -12.62 24.25 -63.82
CA THR A 491 -11.68 24.43 -64.95
C THR A 491 -10.19 24.38 -64.58
N ALA A 492 -9.81 24.31 -63.30
CA ALA A 492 -8.39 24.30 -62.89
C ALA A 492 -7.81 22.91 -62.54
N ALA A 493 -8.63 21.85 -62.52
CA ALA A 493 -8.22 20.53 -62.00
C ALA A 493 -7.63 19.56 -63.06
N THR A 494 -7.53 19.92 -64.33
CA THR A 494 -7.10 18.99 -65.40
C THR A 494 -5.60 19.07 -65.76
N GLY A 495 -4.80 19.84 -65.03
CA GLY A 495 -3.43 20.18 -65.44
C GLY A 495 -2.24 19.55 -64.69
N ALA A 496 -2.44 18.65 -63.73
CA ALA A 496 -1.32 18.08 -62.97
C ALA A 496 -1.57 16.66 -62.43
N ALA A 497 -2.00 15.74 -63.30
CA ALA A 497 -1.85 14.31 -63.04
C ALA A 497 -0.44 13.87 -63.46
N ALA A 498 0.56 14.14 -62.62
CA ALA A 498 1.89 13.57 -62.73
C ALA A 498 2.13 12.63 -61.53
N THR A 499 2.29 11.36 -61.86
CA THR A 499 2.54 10.21 -60.99
C THR A 499 3.51 10.48 -59.84
N ALA A 500 2.99 10.43 -58.61
CA ALA A 500 3.76 10.18 -57.40
C ALA A 500 3.33 8.83 -56.80
N PRO A 501 4.25 8.04 -56.22
CA PRO A 501 3.94 6.70 -55.75
C PRO A 501 2.96 6.77 -54.58
N VAL A 502 2.09 5.77 -54.51
CA VAL A 502 1.16 5.51 -53.40
C VAL A 502 1.93 5.56 -52.08
N ALA A 503 1.74 6.63 -51.31
CA ALA A 503 2.10 6.62 -49.90
C ALA A 503 1.03 5.76 -49.20
N ASP A 504 1.47 4.62 -48.67
CA ASP A 504 0.68 3.74 -47.83
C ASP A 504 0.00 4.54 -46.71
N ALA A 505 -1.18 4.08 -46.28
CA ALA A 505 -2.11 4.72 -45.35
C ALA A 505 -1.62 4.85 -43.88
N VAL A 506 -0.35 5.25 -43.67
CA VAL A 506 0.37 5.07 -42.41
C VAL A 506 1.06 6.37 -41.92
N SER A 507 0.48 7.54 -42.23
CA SER A 507 0.67 8.80 -41.49
C SER A 507 -0.55 9.12 -40.61
N SER A 508 -1.18 8.08 -40.04
CA SER A 508 -2.54 8.15 -39.48
C SER A 508 -2.62 8.19 -37.95
N ALA A 509 -1.50 8.13 -37.20
CA ALA A 509 -1.56 7.99 -35.75
C ALA A 509 -1.56 9.33 -35.00
N THR A 510 -0.87 10.36 -35.51
CA THR A 510 -0.95 11.75 -35.00
C THR A 510 -2.07 12.59 -35.63
N GLY A 511 -2.64 12.13 -36.75
CA GLY A 511 -3.77 12.80 -37.42
C GLY A 511 -3.43 14.21 -37.88
N VAL A 512 -2.18 14.40 -38.32
CA VAL A 512 -1.77 15.66 -38.94
C VAL A 512 -2.42 15.75 -40.32
N VAL A 513 -2.94 16.93 -40.66
CA VAL A 513 -3.60 17.19 -41.93
C VAL A 513 -2.57 17.42 -43.05
N ALA A 514 -1.73 16.42 -43.32
CA ALA A 514 -0.64 16.54 -44.30
C ALA A 514 -1.03 16.11 -45.72
N ASP A 515 -2.08 15.30 -45.87
CA ASP A 515 -2.36 14.59 -47.11
C ASP A 515 -3.71 15.00 -47.70
N ALA A 516 -3.67 15.99 -48.60
CA ALA A 516 -4.84 16.38 -49.37
C ALA A 516 -4.53 16.79 -50.81
N ALA A 517 -3.45 16.26 -51.39
CA ALA A 517 -3.25 16.39 -52.83
C ALA A 517 -4.10 15.36 -53.61
N ASN A 518 -4.42 14.20 -53.02
CA ASN A 518 -5.07 13.08 -53.73
C ASN A 518 -6.60 12.97 -53.52
N THR A 519 -7.22 13.85 -52.74
CA THR A 519 -8.68 13.85 -52.47
C THR A 519 -9.38 15.13 -52.96
N VAL A 520 -8.82 15.82 -53.95
CA VAL A 520 -9.47 16.98 -54.60
C VAL A 520 -10.66 16.57 -55.49
N ALA A 521 -10.95 15.27 -55.63
CA ALA A 521 -12.12 14.79 -56.35
C ALA A 521 -13.34 14.63 -55.42
N GLY A 522 -14.07 15.74 -55.18
CA GLY A 522 -15.54 15.68 -54.99
C GLY A 522 -16.13 15.80 -53.58
N ALA A 523 -15.38 16.15 -52.53
CA ALA A 523 -15.96 16.37 -51.19
C ALA A 523 -16.23 17.85 -50.90
N ILE A 524 -17.48 18.21 -50.56
CA ILE A 524 -17.84 19.54 -50.06
C ILE A 524 -17.40 19.62 -48.59
N GLY A 525 -16.21 20.19 -48.34
CA GLY A 525 -15.78 20.51 -46.97
C GLY A 525 -16.60 21.67 -46.39
N HIS A 526 -16.84 21.66 -45.08
CA HIS A 526 -17.61 22.70 -44.39
C HIS A 526 -16.76 23.45 -43.35
N VAL A 527 -16.88 24.77 -43.34
CA VAL A 527 -16.30 25.62 -42.30
C VAL A 527 -17.26 25.73 -41.12
N LEU A 528 -16.79 25.36 -39.93
CA LEU A 528 -17.56 25.43 -38.69
C LEU A 528 -17.20 26.68 -37.89
N ILE A 529 -15.90 26.96 -37.76
CA ILE A 529 -15.37 28.14 -37.09
C ILE A 529 -14.24 28.70 -37.94
N ASN A 530 -14.31 29.99 -38.21
CA ASN A 530 -13.24 30.76 -38.82
C ASN A 530 -13.24 32.14 -38.15
N PHE A 531 -12.52 32.25 -37.04
CA PHE A 531 -12.53 33.45 -36.21
C PHE A 531 -11.12 33.99 -36.03
N ASP A 532 -10.89 35.21 -36.52
CA ASP A 532 -9.64 35.92 -36.34
C ASP A 532 -9.73 36.84 -35.12
N PHE A 533 -8.84 36.64 -34.16
CA PHE A 533 -8.75 37.47 -32.97
C PHE A 533 -7.72 38.58 -33.17
N LEU A 534 -8.20 39.70 -33.72
CA LEU A 534 -7.43 40.95 -33.88
C LEU A 534 -6.09 40.78 -34.63
N GLY A 535 -5.96 39.76 -35.50
CA GLY A 535 -4.72 39.45 -36.20
C GLY A 535 -3.62 38.84 -35.32
N ILE A 536 -3.94 38.48 -34.06
CA ILE A 536 -2.99 37.86 -33.13
C ILE A 536 -2.95 36.35 -33.34
N PHE A 537 -4.12 35.73 -33.55
CA PHE A 537 -4.25 34.33 -33.96
C PHE A 537 -5.64 34.10 -34.57
N ARG A 538 -5.74 33.12 -35.44
CA ARG A 538 -6.97 32.74 -36.14
C ARG A 538 -7.33 31.29 -35.82
N VAL A 539 -8.54 31.08 -35.30
CA VAL A 539 -9.09 29.77 -34.97
C VAL A 539 -9.85 29.23 -36.18
N ILE A 540 -9.41 28.08 -36.69
CA ILE A 540 -9.98 27.44 -37.87
C ILE A 540 -10.45 26.03 -37.47
N PHE A 541 -11.73 25.76 -37.66
CA PHE A 541 -12.35 24.46 -37.44
C PHE A 541 -13.19 24.09 -38.65
N VAL A 542 -12.86 22.97 -39.28
CA VAL A 542 -13.46 22.54 -40.55
C VAL A 542 -13.82 21.06 -40.50
N SER A 543 -14.79 20.64 -41.33
CA SER A 543 -15.00 19.24 -41.68
C SER A 543 -14.49 18.99 -43.10
N GLY A 544 -13.74 17.91 -43.29
CA GLY A 544 -13.31 17.43 -44.61
C GLY A 544 -14.42 16.77 -45.43
N LYS A 545 -15.62 16.58 -44.87
CA LYS A 545 -16.80 16.00 -45.53
C LYS A 545 -18.07 16.79 -45.24
N GLU A 546 -19.15 16.43 -45.90
CA GLU A 546 -20.49 16.91 -45.57
C GLU A 546 -20.83 16.57 -44.10
N LEU A 547 -21.41 17.52 -43.38
CA LEU A 547 -21.66 17.40 -41.94
C LEU A 547 -22.53 16.19 -41.56
N ALA A 548 -23.46 15.80 -42.44
CA ALA A 548 -24.35 14.65 -42.23
C ALA A 548 -23.61 13.30 -42.27
N GLU A 549 -22.47 13.23 -42.96
CA GLU A 549 -21.65 12.01 -43.13
C GLU A 549 -20.35 12.07 -42.33
N SER A 550 -20.09 13.19 -41.64
CA SER A 550 -18.85 13.45 -40.92
C SER A 550 -18.77 12.66 -39.62
N THR A 551 -17.61 12.06 -39.39
CA THR A 551 -17.23 11.43 -38.11
C THR A 551 -16.19 12.29 -37.39
N ILE A 552 -15.84 11.95 -36.15
CA ILE A 552 -14.83 12.68 -35.36
C ILE A 552 -13.47 12.78 -36.10
N SER A 553 -13.11 11.80 -36.94
CA SER A 553 -11.86 11.84 -37.72
C SER A 553 -11.90 12.80 -38.91
N ASP A 554 -13.08 13.26 -39.34
CA ASP A 554 -13.22 14.17 -40.48
C ASP A 554 -13.14 15.65 -40.05
N PHE A 555 -13.25 15.93 -38.75
CA PHE A 555 -13.11 17.28 -38.20
C PHE A 555 -11.66 17.62 -37.92
N ALA A 556 -11.20 18.76 -38.42
CA ALA A 556 -9.84 19.24 -38.24
C ALA A 556 -9.81 20.64 -37.61
N PHE A 557 -8.92 20.82 -36.66
CA PHE A 557 -8.72 22.06 -35.91
C PHE A 557 -7.31 22.61 -36.13
N LYS A 558 -7.22 23.91 -36.41
CA LYS A 558 -5.96 24.64 -36.56
C LYS A 558 -6.03 25.97 -35.83
N LEU A 559 -4.93 26.30 -35.16
CA LEU A 559 -4.71 27.61 -34.53
C LEU A 559 -3.65 28.36 -35.30
N ASP A 560 -4.04 29.15 -36.28
CA ASP A 560 -3.10 29.89 -37.11
C ASP A 560 -2.52 31.09 -36.32
N VAL A 561 -1.22 31.03 -35.99
CA VAL A 561 -0.52 32.05 -35.22
C VAL A 561 0.56 32.69 -36.10
N PRO A 562 0.45 33.99 -36.46
CA PRO A 562 1.40 34.65 -37.36
C PRO A 562 2.86 34.56 -36.90
N PHE A 563 3.11 34.61 -35.59
CA PHE A 563 4.45 34.41 -35.03
C PHE A 563 5.00 33.00 -35.29
N MET A 564 4.16 31.97 -35.22
CA MET A 564 4.57 30.59 -35.51
C MET A 564 4.87 30.41 -36.99
N ASN A 565 4.08 31.03 -37.87
CA ASN A 565 4.34 31.00 -39.32
C ASN A 565 5.67 31.67 -39.65
N TRP A 566 5.94 32.85 -39.08
CA TRP A 566 7.24 33.52 -39.20
C TRP A 566 8.39 32.62 -38.71
N PHE A 567 8.20 31.95 -37.57
CA PHE A 567 9.18 31.03 -37.01
C PHE A 567 9.47 29.86 -37.97
N ILE A 568 8.43 29.23 -38.53
CA ILE A 568 8.56 28.13 -39.49
C ILE A 568 9.29 28.62 -40.75
N ASP A 569 8.85 29.73 -41.35
CA ASP A 569 9.40 30.23 -42.61
C ASP A 569 10.85 30.70 -42.50
N LYS A 570 11.24 31.31 -41.37
CA LYS A 570 12.57 31.91 -41.19
C LYS A 570 13.58 30.99 -40.53
N LEU A 571 13.15 30.10 -39.65
CA LEU A 571 14.07 29.24 -38.87
C LEU A 571 14.01 27.76 -39.28
N ILE A 572 12.88 27.26 -39.80
CA ILE A 572 12.73 25.84 -40.16
C ILE A 572 12.88 25.61 -41.67
N LEU A 573 12.30 26.49 -42.49
CA LEU A 573 12.29 26.39 -43.96
C LEU A 573 13.26 27.32 -44.73
N PRO A 574 14.32 27.94 -44.16
CA PRO A 574 15.12 28.91 -44.90
C PRO A 574 16.01 28.30 -45.99
N SER A 575 16.30 26.99 -45.91
CA SER A 575 17.03 26.22 -46.92
C SER A 575 16.83 24.71 -46.73
N ASP A 576 17.04 23.93 -47.80
CA ASP A 576 16.96 22.47 -47.78
C ASP A 576 17.86 21.83 -46.72
N THR A 577 19.04 22.40 -46.45
CA THR A 577 19.96 21.91 -45.42
C THR A 577 19.39 22.09 -44.02
N VAL A 578 18.82 23.27 -43.72
CA VAL A 578 18.20 23.53 -42.41
C VAL A 578 16.96 22.65 -42.23
N GLN A 579 16.17 22.49 -43.30
CA GLN A 579 15.00 21.62 -43.33
C GLN A 579 15.35 20.17 -42.99
N LEU A 580 16.43 19.63 -43.59
CA LEU A 580 16.92 18.29 -43.34
C LEU A 580 17.38 18.10 -41.89
N VAL A 581 18.10 19.07 -41.31
CA VAL A 581 18.54 19.03 -39.91
C VAL A 581 17.35 19.05 -38.96
N MET A 582 16.38 19.95 -39.19
CA MET A 582 15.21 20.10 -38.34
C MET A 582 14.30 18.87 -38.37
N GLN A 583 14.08 18.27 -39.55
CA GLN A 583 13.25 17.07 -39.67
C GLN A 583 13.91 15.84 -39.03
N ILE A 584 15.23 15.68 -39.15
CA ILE A 584 15.97 14.62 -38.44
C ILE A 584 15.83 14.81 -36.92
N PHE A 585 15.96 16.05 -36.43
CA PHE A 585 15.78 16.35 -35.02
C PHE A 585 14.37 15.98 -34.52
N ILE A 586 13.32 16.35 -35.26
CA ILE A 586 11.92 16.01 -34.93
C ILE A 586 11.75 14.49 -34.85
N VAL A 587 12.19 13.74 -35.86
CA VAL A 587 12.06 12.28 -35.89
C VAL A 587 12.80 11.61 -34.73
N VAL A 588 14.03 12.06 -34.45
CA VAL A 588 14.80 11.56 -33.30
C VAL A 588 14.08 11.90 -31.98
N ALA A 589 13.53 13.11 -31.85
CA ALA A 589 12.77 13.52 -30.67
C ALA A 589 11.52 12.63 -30.48
N GLU A 590 10.76 12.34 -31.54
CA GLU A 590 9.58 11.47 -31.49
C GLU A 590 9.92 10.06 -31.01
N ILE A 591 11.00 9.46 -31.53
CA ILE A 591 11.49 8.14 -31.09
C ILE A 591 11.92 8.19 -29.62
N LEU A 592 12.70 9.19 -29.22
CA LEU A 592 13.19 9.32 -27.84
C LEU A 592 12.05 9.54 -26.86
N ILE A 593 11.06 10.39 -27.19
CA ILE A 593 9.84 10.60 -26.40
C ILE A 593 9.07 9.30 -26.28
N GLY A 594 8.88 8.59 -27.40
CA GLY A 594 8.17 7.31 -27.43
C GLY A 594 8.78 6.28 -26.50
N LEU A 595 10.09 6.06 -26.61
CA LEU A 595 10.84 5.14 -25.74
C LEU A 595 10.84 5.58 -24.28
N ALA A 596 10.99 6.88 -24.01
CA ALA A 596 10.95 7.47 -22.67
C ALA A 596 9.60 7.22 -21.98
N LEU A 597 8.48 7.47 -22.68
CA LEU A 597 7.13 7.25 -22.17
C LEU A 597 6.82 5.76 -21.97
N ILE A 598 7.22 4.88 -22.89
CA ILE A 598 7.04 3.42 -22.75
C ILE A 598 7.80 2.91 -21.52
N GLY A 599 9.10 3.22 -21.43
CA GLY A 599 9.95 2.81 -20.31
C GLY A 599 9.64 3.53 -18.99
N GLY A 600 8.87 4.63 -19.04
CA GLY A 600 8.62 5.50 -17.90
C GLY A 600 9.90 6.14 -17.35
N LEU A 601 10.84 6.49 -18.22
CA LEU A 601 12.11 7.18 -17.90
C LEU A 601 12.01 8.62 -18.42
N PHE A 602 12.26 9.59 -17.56
CA PHE A 602 12.12 11.01 -17.87
C PHE A 602 10.72 11.34 -18.42
N THR A 603 9.69 10.78 -17.78
CA THR A 603 8.30 10.89 -18.25
C THR A 603 7.83 12.34 -18.28
N THR A 604 8.12 13.13 -17.23
CA THR A 604 7.73 14.54 -17.17
C THR A 604 8.28 15.39 -18.32
N PRO A 605 9.60 15.43 -18.59
CA PRO A 605 10.10 16.18 -19.74
C PRO A 605 9.65 15.56 -21.07
N ALA A 606 9.54 14.23 -21.21
CA ALA A 606 9.03 13.59 -22.42
C ALA A 606 7.58 14.02 -22.73
N SER A 607 6.70 14.04 -21.73
CA SER A 607 5.33 14.54 -21.87
C SER A 607 5.29 16.05 -22.17
N GLY A 608 6.17 16.84 -21.56
CA GLY A 608 6.30 18.27 -21.86
C GLY A 608 6.67 18.53 -23.32
N VAL A 609 7.66 17.79 -23.85
CA VAL A 609 8.03 17.89 -25.28
C VAL A 609 6.92 17.35 -26.19
N SER A 610 6.24 16.27 -25.81
CA SER A 610 5.05 15.77 -26.52
C SER A 610 3.97 16.85 -26.68
N LEU A 611 3.67 17.59 -25.61
CA LEU A 611 2.69 18.69 -25.64
C LEU A 611 3.17 19.84 -26.52
N ALA A 612 4.46 20.18 -26.47
CA ALA A 612 5.05 21.20 -27.33
C ALA A 612 4.95 20.82 -28.82
N LEU A 613 5.23 19.56 -29.18
CA LEU A 613 5.10 19.06 -30.54
C LEU A 613 3.64 19.06 -31.02
N GLN A 614 2.70 18.64 -30.18
CA GLN A 614 1.28 18.69 -30.53
C GLN A 614 0.79 20.13 -30.71
N PHE A 615 1.21 21.05 -29.84
CA PHE A 615 0.91 22.47 -30.00
C PHE A 615 1.49 23.03 -31.31
N MET A 616 2.71 22.62 -31.67
CA MET A 616 3.31 22.97 -32.95
C MET A 616 2.46 22.44 -34.13
N PHE A 617 1.99 21.19 -34.09
CA PHE A 617 1.10 20.65 -35.14
C PHE A 617 -0.23 21.39 -35.22
N VAL A 618 -0.87 21.68 -34.08
CA VAL A 618 -2.09 22.51 -34.04
C VAL A 618 -1.87 23.86 -34.69
N CYS A 619 -0.71 24.48 -34.51
CA CYS A 619 -0.43 25.80 -35.07
C CYS A 619 -0.03 25.80 -36.55
N SER A 620 0.61 24.73 -37.01
CA SER A 620 1.18 24.62 -38.35
C SER A 620 0.24 23.92 -39.33
N THR A 621 0.13 22.62 -39.18
CA THR A 621 -0.65 21.73 -40.06
C THR A 621 -2.10 21.54 -39.63
N GLY A 622 -2.45 21.92 -38.40
CA GLY A 622 -3.69 21.47 -37.75
C GLY A 622 -3.64 20.01 -37.31
N LEU A 623 -4.64 19.62 -36.52
CA LEU A 623 -4.85 18.25 -36.05
C LEU A 623 -6.31 17.83 -36.26
N TYR A 624 -6.53 16.57 -36.64
CA TYR A 624 -7.84 15.96 -36.60
C TYR A 624 -8.33 15.79 -35.15
N LEU A 625 -9.62 15.97 -34.91
CA LEU A 625 -10.21 15.86 -33.57
C LEU A 625 -10.04 14.45 -32.98
N SER A 626 -9.92 13.42 -33.84
CA SER A 626 -9.61 12.04 -33.44
C SER A 626 -8.28 11.87 -32.72
N THR A 627 -7.35 12.84 -32.77
CA THR A 627 -6.03 12.75 -32.13
C THR A 627 -5.82 13.70 -30.96
N PHE A 628 -6.84 14.52 -30.63
CA PHE A 628 -6.82 15.41 -29.47
C PHE A 628 -6.66 14.66 -28.13
N TRP A 629 -7.03 13.37 -28.07
CA TRP A 629 -6.76 12.55 -26.89
C TRP A 629 -5.27 12.52 -26.53
N MET A 630 -4.36 12.68 -27.50
CA MET A 630 -2.92 12.70 -27.23
C MET A 630 -2.49 13.93 -26.41
N ILE A 631 -3.18 15.07 -26.56
CA ILE A 631 -2.97 16.28 -25.75
C ILE A 631 -3.41 16.01 -24.32
N PHE A 632 -4.62 15.48 -24.14
CA PHE A 632 -5.12 15.13 -22.81
C PHE A 632 -4.28 14.03 -22.16
N ALA A 633 -3.77 13.06 -22.92
CA ALA A 633 -2.84 12.04 -22.46
C ALA A 633 -1.50 12.65 -22.03
N GLY A 634 -0.94 13.56 -22.83
CA GLY A 634 0.28 14.29 -22.50
C GLY A 634 0.16 15.07 -21.19
N ILE A 635 -0.98 15.75 -20.98
CA ILE A 635 -1.30 16.45 -19.72
C ILE A 635 -1.42 15.44 -18.56
N ALA A 636 -2.18 14.36 -18.76
CA ALA A 636 -2.45 13.37 -17.71
C ALA A 636 -1.17 12.66 -17.24
N VAL A 637 -0.22 12.39 -18.15
CA VAL A 637 1.02 11.67 -17.84
C VAL A 637 2.19 12.58 -17.48
N LEU A 638 2.01 13.90 -17.54
CA LEU A 638 3.03 14.92 -17.26
C LEU A 638 3.65 14.77 -15.87
N ILE A 639 2.86 14.46 -14.85
CA ILE A 639 3.31 14.45 -13.45
C ILE A 639 3.16 13.05 -12.84
N GLY A 640 4.30 12.46 -12.46
CA GLY A 640 4.33 11.26 -11.62
C GLY A 640 4.01 9.93 -12.33
N ALA A 641 3.55 9.94 -13.59
CA ALA A 641 3.22 8.71 -14.32
C ALA A 641 4.41 7.77 -14.50
N GLY A 642 5.63 8.29 -14.60
CA GLY A 642 6.86 7.48 -14.67
C GLY A 642 7.20 6.73 -13.39
N ARG A 643 6.78 7.25 -12.22
CA ARG A 643 7.10 6.64 -10.92
C ARG A 643 6.34 5.34 -10.68
N THR A 644 5.31 5.07 -11.49
CA THR A 644 4.50 3.87 -11.38
C THR A 644 4.84 2.91 -12.52
N ILE A 645 5.34 1.71 -12.18
CA ILE A 645 5.76 0.70 -13.16
C ILE A 645 6.59 1.36 -14.28
N GLY A 646 7.65 2.07 -13.90
CA GLY A 646 8.49 2.84 -14.80
C GLY A 646 9.84 3.15 -14.16
N LEU A 647 10.83 3.46 -14.99
CA LEU A 647 12.21 3.66 -14.57
C LEU A 647 12.41 4.90 -13.70
N ASP A 648 11.54 5.90 -13.80
CA ASP A 648 11.56 7.11 -12.95
C ASP A 648 11.39 6.79 -11.47
N TYR A 649 10.80 5.63 -11.13
CA TYR A 649 10.76 5.16 -9.73
C TYR A 649 12.16 5.02 -9.12
N TYR A 650 13.15 4.62 -9.91
CA TYR A 650 14.53 4.43 -9.49
C TYR A 650 15.42 5.61 -9.88
N ALA A 651 15.28 6.11 -11.12
CA ALA A 651 16.12 7.16 -11.67
C ALA A 651 15.89 8.51 -10.98
N MET A 652 14.63 8.91 -10.74
CA MET A 652 14.34 10.23 -10.20
C MET A 652 14.84 10.42 -8.76
N PRO A 653 14.67 9.48 -7.81
CA PRO A 653 15.28 9.61 -6.48
C PRO A 653 16.81 9.65 -6.53
N ALA A 654 17.44 8.84 -7.39
CA ALA A 654 18.90 8.83 -7.54
C ALA A 654 19.42 10.17 -8.09
N LEU A 655 18.76 10.70 -9.12
CA LEU A 655 19.05 12.01 -9.69
C LEU A 655 18.81 13.13 -8.67
N LYS A 656 17.70 13.10 -7.91
CA LYS A 656 17.39 14.07 -6.85
C LYS A 656 18.50 14.11 -5.81
N LYS A 657 19.04 12.95 -5.42
CA LYS A 657 20.17 12.86 -4.47
C LYS A 657 21.46 13.50 -5.02
N GLY A 658 21.74 13.33 -6.32
CA GLY A 658 22.86 13.99 -6.99
C GLY A 658 22.64 15.50 -7.14
N TRP A 659 21.45 15.90 -7.59
CA TRP A 659 21.02 17.28 -7.80
C TRP A 659 21.14 18.12 -6.52
N LYS A 660 20.68 17.58 -5.38
CA LYS A 660 20.79 18.22 -4.06
C LYS A 660 22.24 18.54 -3.63
N ARG A 661 23.26 17.91 -4.23
CA ARG A 661 24.67 18.15 -3.90
C ARG A 661 25.30 19.31 -4.68
N LEU A 662 24.69 19.74 -5.79
CA LEU A 662 25.24 20.79 -6.65
C LEU A 662 25.10 22.17 -6.01
N LEU A 663 26.21 22.91 -5.85
CA LEU A 663 26.23 24.22 -5.17
C LEU A 663 25.22 25.23 -5.75
N ILE A 664 25.07 25.28 -7.07
CA ILE A 664 24.14 26.18 -7.75
C ILE A 664 22.69 25.85 -7.35
N VAL A 665 22.33 24.57 -7.34
CA VAL A 665 21.02 24.10 -6.90
C VAL A 665 20.76 24.53 -5.45
N ARG A 666 21.77 24.40 -4.59
CA ARG A 666 21.68 24.82 -3.18
C ARG A 666 21.42 26.29 -3.02
N LYS A 667 22.17 27.10 -3.76
CA LYS A 667 22.12 28.56 -3.68
C LYS A 667 20.86 29.15 -4.31
N LEU A 668 20.36 28.53 -5.38
CA LEU A 668 19.15 28.95 -6.07
C LEU A 668 17.87 28.33 -5.50
N TYR A 669 17.98 27.52 -4.44
CA TYR A 669 16.85 26.84 -3.79
C TYR A 669 16.04 25.96 -4.76
N ILE A 670 16.67 25.42 -5.83
CA ILE A 670 16.03 24.54 -6.82
C ILE A 670 16.05 23.09 -6.30
N TYR A 671 15.74 22.92 -5.03
CA TYR A 671 15.51 21.61 -4.46
C TYR A 671 14.03 21.30 -4.66
N ASN A 672 13.70 20.36 -5.54
CA ASN A 672 12.35 19.84 -5.56
C ASN A 672 12.04 19.23 -4.18
N ASP A 673 10.99 19.69 -3.51
CA ASP A 673 10.49 19.04 -2.29
C ASP A 673 10.08 17.59 -2.55
#